data_AF-A0A1D8GAJ5-F1
#
_entry.id   AF-A0A1D8GAJ5-F1
#
_cell.length_a   1.000
_cell.length_b   1.000
_cell.length_c   1.000
_cell.angle_alpha   90.00
_cell.angle_beta   90.00
_cell.angle_gamma   90.00
#
_symmetry.space_group_name_H-M   'P 1'
#
loop_
_entity.id
_entity.type
_entity.pdbx_description
1 polymer ?
#
loop_
_entity_poly.entity_id
_entity_poly.type
_entity_poly.pdbx_seq_one_letter_code
_entity_poly.pdbx_strand_id
1 'polypeptide(L)'
;MAEYLSPGVYVEEIDAGPRPIAGVSTSTAGMVGVTARGPSTGKPRLVTNFLEFQNTFGGFLPEPAAHVRDAWAGDHAEGGRWWLFPLAVKGFFDNGGRRLYVKRVVSGGAKAAFGTLAQGLVSPVAADAAPGADRLRLGHLLGFAGTGQQVQVFRGDDGRAVHTATVTAYETATGRVTLDQPLPAEVRASRGDYVQVGERGTGRTLRFTAVSPGTWGDGVQVRVQPVAAAALPVLPEPAEGGLFVTRLAEDAPEDSATVTVTAAAGLDPATLPGEVWAQIGAGRHQVQVGPAADGLVTLTLPAGTAHPAWQAGLTVRRVRRGNTSPGRTLRVGGASRLYPGAVVQLDDGTALTRRTVETVTGDTVAFDGETPGTFFESDRVHLVEAEVSTRFTGPGGAPVTEHFTGLRLGGDGPSSLVTALAARSQLVRAESLPDLSADPARFPVPATGSWLTLADGDDAYESLTTADFAGADGGSGRRTGIVALEDIDEVAVCAVPGLWSGTVESALVTHCEQLGDRFAVLDPRDGLDIEGVLAFREPFDTRYAALYHPWLVVRDPATLRDVEVPPSGHLAGVYARVDVERGVHKAPANVVVRGIRQTDGFAQDITRRHQDLLNPRGVNALRFFPGLGHRVWGARTLSSDSSWKYVNVRRLFLYLEESIDEGTQWVVFEPNDESLWALVRQTVGNFLTTVWRSGALAGTTADEAFFVACDRTTMTEDDLANGRLVCVVGVAPVHPAEFVIFRIQQKTRETQIS
;
A
#
# COMPACT_ATOMS: atom_id res chain seq x y z
N MET A 1 -2.87 55.12 -21.77
CA MET A 1 -3.72 54.98 -20.57
C MET A 1 -5.14 55.17 -21.06
N ALA A 2 -6.01 54.17 -20.94
CA ALA A 2 -7.37 54.27 -21.47
C ALA A 2 -8.14 55.37 -20.74
N GLU A 3 -8.87 56.20 -21.49
CA GLU A 3 -9.63 57.33 -20.95
C GLU A 3 -11.09 56.88 -20.76
N TYR A 4 -11.51 56.62 -19.52
CA TYR A 4 -12.88 56.20 -19.22
C TYR A 4 -13.77 57.43 -19.02
N LEU A 5 -14.75 57.62 -19.91
CA LEU A 5 -15.56 58.83 -20.02
C LEU A 5 -16.91 58.77 -19.29
N SER A 6 -17.22 57.69 -18.58
CA SER A 6 -18.48 57.54 -17.83
C SER A 6 -18.34 56.62 -16.60
N PRO A 7 -19.20 56.74 -15.58
CA PRO A 7 -19.20 55.82 -14.43
C PRO A 7 -19.80 54.45 -14.81
N GLY A 8 -19.07 53.36 -14.57
CA GLY A 8 -19.51 51.98 -14.83
C GLY A 8 -18.56 50.93 -14.24
N VAL A 9 -18.93 49.65 -14.29
CA VAL A 9 -18.02 48.52 -14.00
C VAL A 9 -17.36 48.11 -15.31
N TYR A 10 -16.04 48.25 -15.39
CA TYR A 10 -15.23 47.84 -16.53
C TYR A 10 -14.47 46.57 -16.16
N VAL A 11 -14.53 45.57 -17.03
CA VAL A 11 -13.72 44.35 -16.92
C VAL A 11 -12.62 44.47 -17.96
N GLU A 12 -11.38 44.60 -17.52
CA GLU A 12 -10.19 44.51 -18.36
C GLU A 12 -9.59 43.12 -18.22
N GLU A 13 -9.35 42.49 -19.36
CA GLU A 13 -8.54 41.28 -19.44
C GLU A 13 -7.07 41.72 -19.41
N ILE A 14 -6.46 41.59 -18.24
CA ILE A 14 -5.03 41.82 -18.07
C ILE A 14 -4.37 40.47 -18.36
N ASP A 15 -3.63 40.37 -19.46
CA ASP A 15 -2.76 39.21 -19.68
C ASP A 15 -1.81 39.13 -18.51
N ALA A 16 -1.96 38.08 -17.68
CA ALA A 16 -0.98 37.79 -16.66
C ALA A 16 0.32 37.54 -17.41
N GLY A 17 1.28 38.47 -17.31
CA GLY A 17 2.58 38.34 -17.96
C GLY A 17 3.24 36.98 -17.69
N PRO A 18 4.31 36.64 -18.42
CA PRO A 18 4.86 35.28 -18.44
C PRO A 18 5.06 34.73 -17.05
N ARG A 19 4.67 33.46 -16.85
CA ARG A 19 4.97 32.76 -15.60
C ARG A 19 6.49 32.74 -15.41
N PRO A 20 7.01 33.18 -14.26
CA PRO A 20 8.44 33.09 -14.01
C PRO A 20 8.89 31.63 -14.01
N ILE A 21 10.06 31.37 -14.59
CA ILE A 21 10.67 30.04 -14.58
C ILE A 21 10.99 29.66 -13.13
N ALA A 22 10.45 28.53 -12.69
CA ALA A 22 10.80 27.92 -11.42
C ALA A 22 11.99 26.97 -11.61
N GLY A 23 12.87 26.91 -10.62
CA GLY A 23 13.97 25.95 -10.64
C GLY A 23 13.47 24.53 -10.39
N VAL A 24 13.89 23.57 -11.22
CA VAL A 24 13.59 22.15 -11.01
C VAL A 24 14.30 21.58 -9.78
N SER A 25 13.78 20.45 -9.26
CA SER A 25 14.42 19.75 -8.14
C SER A 25 15.70 19.05 -8.59
N THR A 26 16.84 19.42 -8.00
CA THR A 26 18.12 18.71 -8.22
C THR A 26 18.39 17.61 -7.18
N SER A 27 17.50 17.48 -6.19
CA SER A 27 17.69 16.63 -5.00
C SER A 27 16.92 15.31 -5.04
N THR A 28 16.08 15.13 -6.07
CA THR A 28 15.29 13.91 -6.28
C THR A 28 16.19 12.83 -6.87
N ALA A 29 16.24 11.66 -6.22
CA ALA A 29 17.01 10.53 -6.71
C ALA A 29 16.11 9.43 -7.28
N GLY A 30 16.64 8.66 -8.23
CA GLY A 30 16.08 7.42 -8.75
C GLY A 30 17.06 6.28 -8.49
N MET A 31 16.60 5.18 -7.90
CA MET A 31 17.42 4.00 -7.64
C MET A 31 16.74 2.74 -8.12
N VAL A 32 17.55 1.85 -8.70
CA VAL A 32 17.12 0.54 -9.20
C VAL A 32 17.82 -0.54 -8.40
N GLY A 33 17.08 -1.55 -7.95
CA GLY A 33 17.67 -2.66 -7.22
C GLY A 33 16.66 -3.68 -6.72
N VAL A 34 17.17 -4.75 -6.12
CA VAL A 34 16.36 -5.85 -5.62
C VAL A 34 15.80 -5.52 -4.24
N THR A 35 14.54 -5.87 -4.01
CA THR A 35 13.86 -5.70 -2.71
C THR A 35 13.03 -6.93 -2.36
N ALA A 36 12.75 -7.12 -1.06
CA ALA A 36 12.07 -8.31 -0.54
C ALA A 36 10.62 -8.45 -1.04
N ARG A 37 9.93 -7.33 -1.22
CA ARG A 37 8.57 -7.26 -1.78
C ARG A 37 8.35 -5.92 -2.49
N GLY A 38 7.11 -5.67 -2.91
CA GLY A 38 6.68 -4.39 -3.45
C GLY A 38 6.44 -4.42 -4.96
N PRO A 39 5.95 -3.31 -5.54
CA PRO A 39 5.54 -3.26 -6.94
C PRO A 39 6.70 -3.61 -7.89
N SER A 40 6.49 -4.63 -8.73
CA SER A 40 7.42 -4.99 -9.82
C SER A 40 7.01 -4.34 -11.15
N THR A 41 5.71 -4.16 -11.36
CA THR A 41 5.12 -3.47 -12.50
C THR A 41 4.71 -2.04 -12.12
N GLY A 42 4.45 -1.20 -13.13
CA GLY A 42 4.14 0.21 -12.93
C GLY A 42 5.39 1.08 -12.90
N LYS A 43 5.13 2.38 -12.74
CA LYS A 43 6.16 3.42 -12.61
C LYS A 43 6.97 3.22 -11.32
N PRO A 44 8.23 3.72 -11.26
CA PRO A 44 8.99 3.77 -10.03
C PRO A 44 8.19 4.40 -8.88
N ARG A 45 8.31 3.85 -7.67
CA ARG A 45 7.55 4.31 -6.51
C ARG A 45 8.35 5.33 -5.72
N LEU A 46 7.79 6.51 -5.53
CA LEU A 46 8.33 7.51 -4.60
C LEU A 46 8.22 7.00 -3.16
N VAL A 47 9.32 7.15 -2.43
CA VAL A 47 9.40 7.03 -0.97
C VAL A 47 10.13 8.26 -0.42
N THR A 48 9.67 8.73 0.74
CA THR A 48 10.15 9.98 1.35
C THR A 48 11.00 9.78 2.60
N ASN A 49 11.02 8.55 3.12
CA ASN A 49 11.84 8.14 4.26
C ASN A 49 12.04 6.62 4.23
N PHE A 50 12.97 6.14 5.07
CA PHE A 50 13.31 4.72 5.10
C PHE A 50 12.18 3.83 5.64
N LEU A 51 11.33 4.33 6.55
CA LEU A 51 10.18 3.56 7.04
C LEU A 51 9.15 3.32 5.92
N GLU A 52 8.90 4.32 5.07
CA GLU A 52 8.05 4.20 3.89
C GLU A 52 8.63 3.21 2.87
N PHE A 53 9.95 3.22 2.68
CA PHE A 53 10.66 2.17 1.92
C PHE A 53 10.39 0.79 2.52
N GLN A 54 10.55 0.60 3.84
CA GLN A 54 10.31 -0.69 4.47
C GLN A 54 8.86 -1.17 4.37
N ASN A 55 7.91 -0.26 4.51
CA ASN A 55 6.48 -0.55 4.39
C ASN A 55 6.07 -0.93 2.96
N THR A 56 6.81 -0.46 1.96
CA THR A 56 6.48 -0.72 0.54
C THR A 56 7.27 -1.89 -0.03
N PHE A 57 8.57 -1.93 0.23
CA PHE A 57 9.53 -2.82 -0.41
C PHE A 57 10.08 -3.92 0.52
N GLY A 58 9.75 -3.86 1.81
CA GLY A 58 10.29 -4.77 2.83
C GLY A 58 11.59 -4.27 3.46
N GLY A 59 12.10 -5.05 4.41
CA GLY A 59 13.29 -4.70 5.20
C GLY A 59 14.61 -4.91 4.45
N PHE A 60 15.68 -5.10 5.22
CA PHE A 60 16.98 -5.50 4.68
C PHE A 60 16.88 -6.90 4.08
N LEU A 61 17.62 -7.12 2.99
CA LEU A 61 17.71 -8.43 2.36
C LEU A 61 18.79 -9.26 3.07
N PRO A 62 18.53 -10.55 3.32
CA PRO A 62 19.60 -11.46 3.72
C PRO A 62 20.59 -11.65 2.56
N GLU A 63 21.82 -12.02 2.88
CA GLU A 63 22.75 -12.54 1.87
C GLU A 63 22.12 -13.78 1.20
N PRO A 64 22.12 -13.87 -0.14
CA PRO A 64 21.54 -15.02 -0.84
C PRO A 64 22.36 -16.29 -0.60
N ALA A 65 21.81 -17.44 -1.04
CA ALA A 65 22.50 -18.72 -0.96
C ALA A 65 23.90 -18.65 -1.61
N ALA A 66 24.87 -19.39 -1.05
CA ALA A 66 26.28 -19.25 -1.39
C ALA A 66 26.56 -19.37 -2.90
N HIS A 67 25.90 -20.27 -3.62
CA HIS A 67 26.09 -20.41 -5.07
C HIS A 67 25.61 -19.17 -5.86
N VAL A 68 24.51 -18.54 -5.45
CA VAL A 68 24.04 -17.27 -6.06
C VAL A 68 24.98 -16.13 -5.68
N ARG A 69 25.35 -16.03 -4.41
CA ARG A 69 26.28 -15.01 -3.91
C ARG A 69 27.61 -15.09 -4.64
N ASP A 70 28.19 -16.28 -4.76
CA ASP A 70 29.51 -16.47 -5.34
C ASP A 70 29.49 -16.29 -6.86
N ALA A 71 28.39 -16.64 -7.54
CA ALA A 71 28.21 -16.34 -8.95
C ALA A 71 28.20 -14.82 -9.23
N TRP A 72 27.53 -14.05 -8.38
CA TRP A 72 27.45 -12.59 -8.54
C TRP A 72 28.67 -11.84 -8.00
N ALA A 73 29.15 -12.16 -6.80
CA ALA A 73 30.30 -11.47 -6.20
C ALA A 73 31.64 -11.92 -6.80
N GLY A 74 31.72 -13.15 -7.32
CA GLY A 74 32.91 -13.69 -7.97
C GLY A 74 33.06 -13.26 -9.44
N ASP A 75 32.01 -12.74 -10.08
CA ASP A 75 32.12 -12.19 -11.43
C ASP A 75 32.73 -10.78 -11.37
N HIS A 76 33.95 -10.67 -11.87
CA HIS A 76 34.72 -9.43 -11.82
C HIS A 76 34.26 -8.38 -12.84
N ALA A 77 33.53 -8.78 -13.88
CA ALA A 77 33.14 -7.93 -15.01
C ALA A 77 31.64 -7.64 -15.05
N GLU A 78 30.81 -8.61 -14.67
CA GLU A 78 29.34 -8.56 -14.75
C GLU A 78 28.66 -8.79 -13.38
N GLY A 79 29.42 -8.67 -12.29
CA GLY A 79 28.98 -9.01 -10.94
C GLY A 79 28.37 -7.88 -10.11
N GLY A 80 28.08 -8.22 -8.85
CA GLY A 80 27.54 -7.29 -7.87
C GLY A 80 27.18 -7.93 -6.53
N ARG A 81 26.85 -7.08 -5.55
CA ARG A 81 26.24 -7.42 -4.27
C ARG A 81 24.88 -6.75 -4.13
N TRP A 82 23.97 -7.07 -5.06
CA TRP A 82 22.65 -6.45 -5.17
C TRP A 82 21.80 -6.52 -3.90
N TRP A 83 22.04 -7.49 -3.01
CA TRP A 83 21.32 -7.63 -1.74
C TRP A 83 21.65 -6.50 -0.74
N LEU A 84 22.69 -5.72 -0.99
CA LEU A 84 23.03 -4.53 -0.19
C LEU A 84 22.19 -3.30 -0.56
N PHE A 85 21.33 -3.38 -1.57
CA PHE A 85 20.50 -2.28 -2.04
C PHE A 85 19.69 -1.58 -0.92
N PRO A 86 18.99 -2.29 -0.01
CA PRO A 86 18.28 -1.63 1.10
C PRO A 86 19.20 -0.84 2.04
N LEU A 87 20.46 -1.28 2.24
CA LEU A 87 21.44 -0.54 3.05
C LEU A 87 21.90 0.74 2.34
N ALA A 88 22.06 0.69 1.02
CA ALA A 88 22.36 1.88 0.22
C ALA A 88 21.20 2.91 0.26
N VAL A 89 19.95 2.43 0.19
CA VAL A 89 18.76 3.27 0.35
C VAL A 89 18.67 3.88 1.75
N LYS A 90 19.01 3.12 2.80
CA LYS A 90 19.13 3.70 4.15
C LYS A 90 20.20 4.79 4.18
N GLY A 91 21.35 4.55 3.56
CA GLY A 91 22.44 5.51 3.43
C GLY A 91 22.03 6.81 2.75
N PHE A 92 21.16 6.76 1.74
CA PHE A 92 20.58 7.93 1.10
C PHE A 92 19.81 8.81 2.10
N PHE A 93 18.90 8.20 2.87
CA PHE A 93 18.09 8.92 3.86
C PHE A 93 18.91 9.42 5.04
N ASP A 94 19.85 8.61 5.56
CA ASP A 94 20.77 9.00 6.63
C ASP A 94 21.64 10.21 6.24
N ASN A 95 21.92 10.36 4.94
CA ASN A 95 22.68 11.48 4.41
C ASN A 95 21.85 12.71 4.08
N GLY A 96 20.54 12.70 4.33
CA GLY A 96 19.66 13.87 4.18
C GLY A 96 18.87 13.90 2.86
N GLY A 97 18.90 12.82 2.09
CA GLY A 97 17.98 12.61 0.98
C GLY A 97 16.53 12.57 1.45
N ARG A 98 15.61 13.10 0.63
CA ARG A 98 14.18 13.26 0.99
C ARG A 98 13.20 12.70 -0.02
N ARG A 99 13.58 12.59 -1.29
CA ARG A 99 12.74 12.11 -2.39
C ARG A 99 13.51 11.05 -3.15
N LEU A 100 13.08 9.81 -3.05
CA LEU A 100 13.69 8.68 -3.75
C LEU A 100 12.63 7.90 -4.50
N TYR A 101 12.75 7.85 -5.82
CA TYR A 101 12.02 6.90 -6.64
C TYR A 101 12.76 5.57 -6.66
N VAL A 102 12.07 4.50 -6.32
CA VAL A 102 12.63 3.15 -6.33
C VAL A 102 11.94 2.33 -7.41
N LYS A 103 12.72 1.71 -8.28
CA LYS A 103 12.26 0.63 -9.15
C LYS A 103 12.80 -0.70 -8.64
N ARG A 104 11.89 -1.59 -8.24
CA ARG A 104 12.23 -2.96 -7.85
C ARG A 104 12.64 -3.77 -9.08
N VAL A 105 13.78 -4.43 -8.98
CA VAL A 105 14.22 -5.47 -9.91
C VAL A 105 13.77 -6.82 -9.37
N VAL A 106 13.21 -7.65 -10.25
CA VAL A 106 12.71 -8.99 -9.95
C VAL A 106 13.21 -9.93 -11.04
N SER A 107 13.68 -11.11 -10.64
CA SER A 107 14.09 -12.16 -11.57
C SER A 107 12.93 -12.57 -12.49
N GLY A 108 13.22 -12.84 -13.77
CA GLY A 108 12.23 -13.38 -14.71
C GLY A 108 11.61 -14.71 -14.28
N GLY A 109 12.26 -15.46 -13.39
CA GLY A 109 11.76 -16.72 -12.82
C GLY A 109 10.90 -16.57 -11.57
N ALA A 110 10.77 -15.36 -11.00
CA ALA A 110 10.13 -15.15 -9.71
C ALA A 110 8.63 -15.43 -9.75
N LYS A 111 8.11 -15.99 -8.65
CA LYS A 111 6.71 -16.41 -8.50
C LYS A 111 6.10 -15.79 -7.25
N ALA A 112 4.85 -15.37 -7.36
CA ALA A 112 4.07 -14.94 -6.21
C ALA A 112 3.52 -16.16 -5.47
N ALA A 113 3.64 -16.14 -4.15
CA ALA A 113 3.02 -17.15 -3.31
C ALA A 113 1.52 -17.18 -3.55
N PHE A 114 0.91 -18.35 -3.50
CA PHE A 114 -0.52 -18.52 -3.65
C PHE A 114 -1.07 -19.60 -2.73
N GLY A 115 -2.38 -19.61 -2.60
CA GLY A 115 -3.11 -20.62 -1.87
C GLY A 115 -4.52 -20.71 -2.41
N THR A 116 -5.12 -21.90 -2.34
CA THR A 116 -6.49 -22.13 -2.80
C THR A 116 -7.36 -22.56 -1.64
N LEU A 117 -8.51 -21.92 -1.49
CA LEU A 117 -9.53 -22.33 -0.55
C LEU A 117 -10.33 -23.51 -1.10
N ALA A 118 -10.68 -24.38 -0.17
CA ALA A 118 -11.58 -25.50 -0.34
C ALA A 118 -13.03 -25.06 -0.11
N GLN A 119 -13.94 -26.02 0.12
CA GLN A 119 -15.36 -25.76 0.37
C GLN A 119 -15.79 -26.33 1.72
N GLY A 120 -16.54 -25.56 2.53
CA GLY A 120 -17.07 -26.04 3.80
C GLY A 120 -17.52 -24.91 4.72
N LEU A 121 -17.81 -25.23 5.98
CA LEU A 121 -18.25 -24.24 6.95
C LEU A 121 -17.43 -24.34 8.25
N VAL A 122 -16.78 -23.23 8.58
CA VAL A 122 -15.96 -23.08 9.79
C VAL A 122 -16.34 -21.77 10.47
N SER A 123 -16.55 -21.82 11.78
CA SER A 123 -16.76 -20.65 12.63
C SER A 123 -15.69 -20.58 13.71
N PRO A 124 -14.98 -19.45 13.87
CA PRO A 124 -13.91 -19.33 14.85
C PRO A 124 -14.50 -19.30 16.25
N VAL A 125 -13.76 -19.79 17.24
CA VAL A 125 -14.13 -19.63 18.63
C VAL A 125 -13.90 -18.17 19.03
N ALA A 126 -14.94 -17.52 19.54
CA ALA A 126 -14.93 -16.10 19.88
C ALA A 126 -14.61 -15.84 21.36
N ALA A 127 -14.72 -16.86 22.23
CA ALA A 127 -14.33 -16.78 23.63
C ALA A 127 -13.84 -18.14 24.14
N ASP A 128 -12.88 -18.10 25.07
CA ASP A 128 -12.31 -19.29 25.68
C ASP A 128 -13.37 -20.09 26.44
N ALA A 129 -13.23 -21.42 26.42
CA ALA A 129 -14.09 -22.36 27.15
C ALA A 129 -13.23 -23.40 27.88
N ALA A 130 -13.50 -23.58 29.17
CA ALA A 130 -12.79 -24.54 30.01
C ALA A 130 -13.22 -25.99 29.70
N PRO A 131 -12.41 -27.00 30.07
CA PRO A 131 -12.86 -28.39 30.07
C PRO A 131 -14.12 -28.53 30.94
N GLY A 132 -15.08 -29.34 30.50
CA GLY A 132 -16.37 -29.51 31.16
C GLY A 132 -17.44 -28.50 30.74
N ALA A 133 -17.10 -27.45 29.98
CA ALA A 133 -18.09 -26.52 29.45
C ALA A 133 -18.92 -27.16 28.33
N ASP A 134 -20.23 -26.96 28.37
CA ASP A 134 -21.20 -27.39 27.36
C ASP A 134 -21.65 -26.25 26.44
N ARG A 135 -21.24 -25.02 26.73
CA ARG A 135 -21.57 -23.82 25.94
C ARG A 135 -20.34 -23.23 25.29
N LEU A 136 -20.43 -23.01 23.98
CA LEU A 136 -19.39 -22.37 23.16
C LEU A 136 -19.89 -21.06 22.57
N ARG A 137 -19.02 -20.05 22.53
CA ARG A 137 -19.27 -18.80 21.81
C ARG A 137 -18.46 -18.78 20.52
N LEU A 138 -19.14 -18.68 19.39
CA LEU A 138 -18.57 -18.70 18.04
C LEU A 138 -18.62 -17.31 17.41
N GLY A 139 -17.80 -17.10 16.37
CA GLY A 139 -17.74 -15.84 15.63
C GLY A 139 -19.01 -15.57 14.82
N HIS A 140 -19.65 -16.62 14.30
CA HIS A 140 -20.95 -16.56 13.64
C HIS A 140 -21.68 -17.90 13.71
N LEU A 141 -23.01 -17.87 13.54
CA LEU A 141 -23.86 -19.05 13.27
C LEU A 141 -24.41 -19.06 11.83
N LEU A 142 -23.86 -18.23 10.96
CA LEU A 142 -24.23 -18.19 9.54
C LEU A 142 -23.81 -19.50 8.86
N GLY A 143 -24.74 -20.16 8.18
CA GLY A 143 -24.56 -21.46 7.53
C GLY A 143 -24.91 -22.68 8.38
N PHE A 144 -25.17 -22.52 9.67
CA PHE A 144 -25.57 -23.61 10.56
C PHE A 144 -27.04 -23.99 10.29
N ALA A 145 -27.44 -25.22 10.62
CA ALA A 145 -28.84 -25.64 10.57
C ALA A 145 -29.62 -25.38 11.88
N GLY A 146 -28.92 -25.09 12.98
CA GLY A 146 -29.51 -24.92 14.31
C GLY A 146 -29.45 -26.20 15.15
N THR A 147 -30.52 -26.49 15.88
CA THR A 147 -30.61 -27.65 16.79
C THR A 147 -30.54 -28.98 16.03
N GLY A 148 -29.86 -29.97 16.58
CA GLY A 148 -29.63 -31.29 15.96
C GLY A 148 -28.41 -31.33 15.02
N GLN A 149 -27.76 -30.20 14.75
CA GLN A 149 -26.57 -30.15 13.91
C GLN A 149 -25.36 -30.76 14.61
N GLN A 150 -24.72 -31.74 13.99
CA GLN A 150 -23.42 -32.23 14.44
C GLN A 150 -22.30 -31.24 14.06
N VAL A 151 -21.38 -31.01 15.00
CA VAL A 151 -20.23 -30.12 14.87
C VAL A 151 -18.96 -30.78 15.40
N GLN A 152 -17.82 -30.36 14.87
CA GLN A 152 -16.50 -30.79 15.31
C GLN A 152 -15.67 -29.59 15.77
N VAL A 153 -15.04 -29.70 16.93
CA VAL A 153 -14.19 -28.65 17.51
C VAL A 153 -12.74 -29.01 17.26
N PHE A 154 -11.95 -28.05 16.76
CA PHE A 154 -10.54 -28.23 16.43
C PHE A 154 -9.68 -27.15 17.08
N ARG A 155 -8.43 -27.50 17.39
CA ARG A 155 -7.44 -26.49 17.79
C ARG A 155 -6.90 -25.75 16.57
N GLY A 156 -6.63 -24.46 16.76
CA GLY A 156 -6.18 -23.59 15.68
C GLY A 156 -4.71 -23.75 15.28
N ASP A 157 -3.86 -24.19 16.20
CA ASP A 157 -2.40 -24.28 16.03
C ASP A 157 -1.94 -25.60 15.38
N ASP A 158 -2.49 -26.74 15.82
CA ASP A 158 -2.11 -28.07 15.34
C ASP A 158 -3.20 -28.74 14.46
N GLY A 159 -4.38 -28.13 14.35
CA GLY A 159 -5.50 -28.68 13.58
C GLY A 159 -6.07 -29.97 14.16
N ARG A 160 -5.74 -30.34 15.40
CA ARG A 160 -6.21 -31.59 16.03
C ARG A 160 -7.67 -31.47 16.45
N ALA A 161 -8.45 -32.51 16.15
CA ALA A 161 -9.81 -32.64 16.65
C ALA A 161 -9.82 -32.73 18.19
N VAL A 162 -10.60 -31.86 18.81
CA VAL A 162 -10.82 -31.78 20.25
C VAL A 162 -12.06 -32.58 20.64
N HIS A 163 -13.16 -32.39 19.91
CA HIS A 163 -14.46 -32.96 20.27
C HIS A 163 -15.41 -33.02 19.08
N THR A 164 -16.36 -33.96 19.11
CA THR A 164 -17.49 -34.04 18.18
C THR A 164 -18.76 -34.06 19.02
N ALA A 165 -19.69 -33.15 18.75
CA ALA A 165 -20.90 -32.96 19.54
C ALA A 165 -22.10 -32.57 18.66
N THR A 166 -23.30 -32.68 19.20
CA THR A 166 -24.55 -32.22 18.61
C THR A 166 -25.00 -30.93 19.27
N VAL A 167 -25.41 -29.94 18.48
CA VAL A 167 -25.98 -28.69 19.00
C VAL A 167 -27.39 -28.95 19.53
N THR A 168 -27.63 -28.72 20.81
CA THR A 168 -28.94 -28.90 21.47
C THR A 168 -29.73 -27.60 21.59
N ALA A 169 -29.05 -26.46 21.61
CA ALA A 169 -29.65 -25.13 21.60
C ALA A 169 -28.66 -24.10 21.04
N TYR A 170 -29.16 -22.97 20.54
CA TYR A 170 -28.33 -21.88 20.05
C TYR A 170 -28.95 -20.50 20.34
N GLU A 171 -28.11 -19.47 20.29
CA GLU A 171 -28.50 -18.07 20.42
C GLU A 171 -27.77 -17.24 19.36
N THR A 172 -28.47 -16.85 18.29
CA THR A 172 -27.90 -16.10 17.16
C THR A 172 -27.37 -14.73 17.55
N ALA A 173 -28.04 -14.05 18.49
CA ALA A 173 -27.63 -12.72 18.95
C ALA A 173 -26.26 -12.69 19.63
N THR A 174 -25.87 -13.76 20.33
CA THR A 174 -24.59 -13.85 21.06
C THR A 174 -23.57 -14.76 20.39
N GLY A 175 -23.99 -15.50 19.36
CA GLY A 175 -23.20 -16.52 18.67
C GLY A 175 -22.97 -17.77 19.52
N ARG A 176 -23.84 -18.04 20.50
CA ARG A 176 -23.67 -19.18 21.42
C ARG A 176 -24.33 -20.44 20.91
N VAL A 177 -23.69 -21.57 21.15
CA VAL A 177 -24.24 -22.92 20.97
C VAL A 177 -24.10 -23.71 22.25
N THR A 178 -25.08 -24.56 22.55
CA THR A 178 -25.05 -25.55 23.62
C THR A 178 -24.87 -26.92 22.99
N LEU A 179 -23.95 -27.71 23.54
CA LEU A 179 -23.58 -29.04 23.08
C LEU A 179 -24.31 -30.10 23.90
N ASP A 180 -24.54 -31.27 23.30
CA ASP A 180 -25.09 -32.45 23.99
C ASP A 180 -24.11 -33.07 24.99
N GLN A 181 -22.80 -32.87 24.77
CA GLN A 181 -21.74 -33.34 25.65
C GLN A 181 -20.76 -32.21 26.00
N PRO A 182 -20.24 -32.19 27.25
CA PRO A 182 -19.29 -31.18 27.67
C PRO A 182 -17.92 -31.40 27.02
N LEU A 183 -17.18 -30.30 26.84
CA LEU A 183 -15.86 -30.31 26.21
C LEU A 183 -14.86 -31.16 27.02
N PRO A 184 -14.12 -32.08 26.37
CA PRO A 184 -13.11 -32.90 27.04
C PRO A 184 -11.82 -32.13 27.34
N ALA A 185 -11.60 -30.99 26.68
CA ALA A 185 -10.43 -30.15 26.84
C ALA A 185 -10.76 -28.67 26.62
N GLU A 186 -9.84 -27.79 27.01
CA GLU A 186 -9.99 -26.36 26.81
C GLU A 186 -9.97 -25.96 25.33
N VAL A 187 -10.73 -24.92 25.03
CA VAL A 187 -10.81 -24.30 23.71
C VAL A 187 -10.49 -22.81 23.88
N ARG A 188 -9.62 -22.26 23.04
CA ARG A 188 -9.08 -20.90 23.17
C ARG A 188 -9.24 -20.10 21.88
N ALA A 189 -9.85 -18.92 21.99
CA ALA A 189 -9.99 -17.98 20.89
C ALA A 189 -8.61 -17.47 20.41
N SER A 190 -7.69 -17.21 21.33
CA SER A 190 -6.33 -16.72 21.04
C SER A 190 -5.45 -17.73 20.30
N ARG A 191 -5.71 -19.03 20.48
CA ARG A 191 -5.05 -20.12 19.72
C ARG A 191 -5.60 -20.27 18.30
N GLY A 192 -6.71 -19.59 17.99
CA GLY A 192 -7.38 -19.67 16.69
C GLY A 192 -8.26 -20.92 16.53
N ASP A 193 -8.69 -21.50 17.64
CA ASP A 193 -9.59 -22.66 17.67
C ASP A 193 -10.89 -22.36 16.92
N TYR A 194 -11.50 -23.41 16.37
CA TYR A 194 -12.67 -23.24 15.51
C TYR A 194 -13.60 -24.45 15.58
N VAL A 195 -14.85 -24.20 15.19
CA VAL A 195 -15.89 -25.21 15.01
C VAL A 195 -16.12 -25.42 13.52
N GLN A 196 -16.15 -26.67 13.11
CA GLN A 196 -16.45 -27.09 11.75
C GLN A 196 -17.81 -27.79 11.69
N VAL A 197 -18.56 -27.51 10.63
CA VAL A 197 -19.83 -28.17 10.32
C VAL A 197 -19.64 -29.05 9.10
N GLY A 198 -19.88 -30.36 9.25
CA GLY A 198 -19.68 -31.34 8.18
C GLY A 198 -18.21 -31.53 7.78
N GLU A 199 -17.98 -32.27 6.71
CA GLU A 199 -16.65 -32.43 6.12
C GLU A 199 -16.34 -31.30 5.13
N ARG A 200 -15.06 -30.94 5.01
CA ARG A 200 -14.61 -29.99 3.98
C ARG A 200 -14.50 -30.72 2.65
N GLY A 201 -15.14 -30.18 1.62
CA GLY A 201 -15.01 -30.66 0.24
C GLY A 201 -13.67 -30.26 -0.37
N THR A 202 -13.21 -31.03 -1.36
CA THR A 202 -11.94 -30.77 -2.09
C THR A 202 -12.10 -29.80 -3.27
N GLY A 203 -13.32 -29.30 -3.51
CA GLY A 203 -13.61 -28.32 -4.54
C GLY A 203 -12.82 -27.02 -4.34
N ARG A 204 -12.41 -26.39 -5.44
CA ARG A 204 -11.57 -25.18 -5.44
C ARG A 204 -12.44 -23.95 -5.59
N THR A 205 -12.47 -23.09 -4.56
CA THR A 205 -13.41 -21.97 -4.47
C THR A 205 -12.77 -20.63 -4.79
N LEU A 206 -11.75 -20.22 -4.04
CA LEU A 206 -11.01 -18.96 -4.26
C LEU A 206 -9.52 -19.24 -4.28
N ARG A 207 -8.81 -18.66 -5.25
CA ARG A 207 -7.36 -18.59 -5.23
C ARG A 207 -6.94 -17.22 -4.72
N PHE A 208 -6.06 -17.19 -3.73
CA PHE A 208 -5.37 -15.99 -3.29
C PHE A 208 -3.92 -16.04 -3.76
N THR A 209 -3.41 -14.92 -4.26
CA THR A 209 -2.03 -14.75 -4.70
C THR A 209 -1.45 -13.50 -4.06
N ALA A 210 -0.22 -13.56 -3.56
CA ALA A 210 0.47 -12.39 -3.03
C ALA A 210 0.57 -11.29 -4.11
N VAL A 211 0.48 -10.01 -3.72
CA VAL A 211 0.42 -8.89 -4.68
C VAL A 211 1.65 -8.76 -5.58
N SER A 212 2.78 -9.31 -5.13
CA SER A 212 4.05 -9.27 -5.86
C SER A 212 4.83 -10.56 -5.67
N PRO A 213 5.65 -10.97 -6.66
CA PRO A 213 6.53 -12.13 -6.52
C PRO A 213 7.47 -12.08 -5.32
N GLY A 214 7.89 -13.26 -4.88
CA GLY A 214 8.90 -13.48 -3.87
C GLY A 214 8.44 -14.33 -2.69
N THR A 215 9.43 -14.85 -1.96
CA THR A 215 9.25 -15.73 -0.78
C THR A 215 8.52 -15.04 0.37
N TRP A 216 8.50 -13.69 0.40
CA TRP A 216 7.73 -12.92 1.39
C TRP A 216 6.25 -13.32 1.44
N GLY A 217 5.70 -13.73 0.30
CA GLY A 217 4.30 -14.11 0.16
C GLY A 217 3.93 -15.32 1.02
N ASP A 218 4.87 -16.21 1.33
CA ASP A 218 4.65 -17.41 2.15
C ASP A 218 4.29 -17.07 3.60
N GLY A 219 4.64 -15.85 4.05
CA GLY A 219 4.23 -15.33 5.35
C GLY A 219 2.82 -14.74 5.38
N VAL A 220 2.14 -14.63 4.24
CA VAL A 220 0.81 -14.03 4.14
C VAL A 220 -0.25 -15.06 4.50
N GLN A 221 -1.15 -14.68 5.39
CA GLN A 221 -2.28 -15.50 5.80
C GLN A 221 -3.60 -14.81 5.47
N VAL A 222 -4.55 -15.58 4.96
CA VAL A 222 -5.87 -15.13 4.53
C VAL A 222 -6.96 -15.93 5.22
N ARG A 223 -8.01 -15.27 5.65
CA ARG A 223 -9.21 -15.89 6.18
C ARG A 223 -10.44 -15.28 5.52
N VAL A 224 -11.35 -16.15 5.09
CA VAL A 224 -12.63 -15.75 4.50
C VAL A 224 -13.74 -16.32 5.39
N GLN A 225 -14.68 -15.47 5.80
CA GLN A 225 -15.76 -15.86 6.71
C GLN A 225 -17.10 -15.27 6.26
N PRO A 226 -18.23 -15.95 6.49
CA PRO A 226 -19.53 -15.34 6.28
C PRO A 226 -19.79 -14.30 7.38
N VAL A 227 -20.35 -13.15 6.99
CA VAL A 227 -20.75 -12.07 7.88
C VAL A 227 -22.17 -11.61 7.56
N ALA A 228 -22.91 -11.18 8.58
CA ALA A 228 -24.23 -10.61 8.41
C ALA A 228 -24.07 -9.12 8.04
N ALA A 229 -24.09 -8.82 6.75
CA ALA A 229 -23.93 -7.44 6.24
C ALA A 229 -25.11 -6.54 6.61
N ALA A 230 -26.30 -7.12 6.77
CA ALA A 230 -27.48 -6.43 7.28
C ALA A 230 -28.40 -7.40 8.02
N ALA A 231 -29.08 -6.91 9.06
CA ALA A 231 -30.19 -7.60 9.73
C ALA A 231 -31.48 -6.82 9.47
N LEU A 232 -32.24 -7.24 8.47
CA LEU A 232 -33.42 -6.52 7.98
C LEU A 232 -34.66 -6.96 8.75
N PRO A 233 -35.52 -6.04 9.23
CA PRO A 233 -36.77 -6.41 9.88
C PRO A 233 -37.70 -7.13 8.90
N VAL A 234 -38.33 -8.20 9.37
CA VAL A 234 -39.54 -8.72 8.73
C VAL A 234 -40.67 -7.71 8.95
N LEU A 235 -41.47 -7.44 7.92
CA LEU A 235 -42.65 -6.60 8.02
C LEU A 235 -43.89 -7.48 8.22
N PRO A 236 -44.88 -7.00 8.99
CA PRO A 236 -46.11 -7.73 9.19
C PRO A 236 -46.95 -7.83 7.90
N GLU A 237 -47.72 -8.90 7.82
CA GLU A 237 -48.78 -9.02 6.81
C GLU A 237 -49.81 -7.89 7.01
N PRO A 238 -50.29 -7.23 5.92
CA PRO A 238 -51.29 -6.16 6.03
C PRO A 238 -52.56 -6.55 6.81
N ALA A 239 -52.93 -7.84 6.77
CA ALA A 239 -54.11 -8.39 7.43
C ALA A 239 -53.98 -8.54 8.96
N GLU A 240 -52.79 -8.39 9.54
CA GLU A 240 -52.59 -8.55 10.99
C GLU A 240 -53.12 -7.34 11.80
N GLY A 241 -53.36 -6.18 11.19
CA GLY A 241 -53.93 -5.02 11.90
C GLY A 241 -52.97 -4.29 12.86
N GLY A 242 -53.54 -3.62 13.87
CA GLY A 242 -52.83 -2.67 14.76
C GLY A 242 -51.99 -3.29 15.88
N LEU A 243 -51.01 -2.54 16.39
CA LEU A 243 -50.20 -2.92 17.55
C LEU A 243 -50.89 -2.57 18.87
N PHE A 244 -50.60 -3.34 19.92
CA PHE A 244 -50.84 -2.92 21.30
C PHE A 244 -49.60 -3.18 22.15
N VAL A 245 -49.42 -2.35 23.18
CA VAL A 245 -48.45 -2.54 24.25
C VAL A 245 -49.20 -2.30 25.55
N THR A 246 -49.14 -3.26 26.46
CA THR A 246 -49.75 -3.19 27.78
C THR A 246 -48.83 -3.82 28.82
N ARG A 247 -49.30 -3.98 30.05
CA ARG A 247 -48.59 -4.62 31.16
C ARG A 247 -49.51 -5.60 31.88
N LEU A 248 -48.93 -6.64 32.47
CA LEU A 248 -49.65 -7.49 33.42
C LEU A 248 -50.19 -6.63 34.56
N ALA A 249 -51.47 -6.77 34.85
CA ALA A 249 -52.14 -6.06 35.93
C ALA A 249 -51.93 -6.75 37.29
N GLU A 250 -51.66 -8.05 37.28
CA GLU A 250 -51.44 -8.90 38.45
C GLU A 250 -50.36 -9.95 38.16
N ASP A 251 -49.86 -10.61 39.22
CA ASP A 251 -48.92 -11.72 39.08
C ASP A 251 -49.60 -12.91 38.40
N ALA A 252 -48.96 -13.49 37.39
CA ALA A 252 -49.41 -14.70 36.72
C ALA A 252 -48.59 -15.90 37.25
N PRO A 253 -49.23 -16.90 37.89
CA PRO A 253 -48.57 -18.13 38.29
C PRO A 253 -47.92 -18.86 37.10
N GLU A 254 -46.94 -19.71 37.38
CA GLU A 254 -46.35 -20.61 36.38
C GLU A 254 -47.45 -21.44 35.69
N ASP A 255 -47.36 -21.54 34.36
CA ASP A 255 -48.27 -22.30 33.49
C ASP A 255 -49.76 -21.92 33.62
N SER A 256 -50.06 -20.70 34.06
CA SER A 256 -51.44 -20.18 34.13
C SER A 256 -52.12 -20.15 32.76
N ALA A 257 -53.38 -20.56 32.68
CA ALA A 257 -54.14 -20.57 31.42
C ALA A 257 -54.63 -19.18 30.98
N THR A 258 -54.63 -18.21 31.90
CA THR A 258 -55.12 -16.85 31.65
C THR A 258 -54.24 -15.85 32.36
N VAL A 259 -53.96 -14.72 31.71
CA VAL A 259 -53.24 -13.60 32.31
C VAL A 259 -54.04 -12.31 32.14
N THR A 260 -54.09 -11.48 33.19
CA THR A 260 -54.83 -10.22 33.18
C THR A 260 -53.91 -9.05 32.89
N VAL A 261 -54.25 -8.25 31.89
CA VAL A 261 -53.49 -7.05 31.48
C VAL A 261 -54.35 -5.79 31.58
N THR A 262 -53.71 -4.63 31.69
CA THR A 262 -54.43 -3.35 31.60
C THR A 262 -54.99 -3.16 30.19
N ALA A 263 -56.18 -2.59 30.06
CA ALA A 263 -56.72 -2.20 28.77
C ALA A 263 -55.78 -1.19 28.07
N ALA A 264 -55.59 -1.34 26.77
CA ALA A 264 -54.71 -0.49 25.98
C ALA A 264 -55.30 -0.20 24.61
N ALA A 265 -54.89 0.91 23.98
CA ALA A 265 -55.29 1.21 22.62
C ALA A 265 -54.84 0.08 21.67
N GLY A 266 -55.76 -0.39 20.82
CA GLY A 266 -55.52 -1.51 19.91
C GLY A 266 -55.69 -2.90 20.53
N LEU A 267 -55.97 -3.01 21.84
CA LEU A 267 -56.30 -4.26 22.51
C LEU A 267 -57.82 -4.43 22.61
N ASP A 268 -58.48 -4.66 21.47
CA ASP A 268 -59.92 -4.87 21.37
C ASP A 268 -60.23 -6.09 20.48
N PRO A 269 -60.88 -7.15 21.01
CA PRO A 269 -61.18 -8.36 20.25
C PRO A 269 -62.05 -8.11 19.01
N ALA A 270 -62.80 -7.02 18.93
CA ALA A 270 -63.61 -6.69 17.75
C ALA A 270 -62.76 -6.21 16.54
N THR A 271 -61.55 -5.72 16.80
CA THR A 271 -60.65 -5.14 15.78
C THR A 271 -59.42 -5.99 15.49
N LEU A 272 -59.17 -6.99 16.32
CA LEU A 272 -58.05 -7.91 16.21
C LEU A 272 -58.44 -9.16 15.40
N PRO A 273 -57.48 -9.80 14.71
CA PRO A 273 -57.72 -11.10 14.10
C PRO A 273 -58.01 -12.17 15.18
N GLY A 274 -58.70 -13.25 14.80
CA GLY A 274 -59.08 -14.31 15.74
C GLY A 274 -57.90 -15.04 16.40
N GLU A 275 -56.71 -14.98 15.81
CA GLU A 275 -55.46 -15.44 16.41
C GLU A 275 -54.51 -14.27 16.61
N VAL A 276 -54.13 -14.00 17.87
CA VAL A 276 -53.21 -12.92 18.23
C VAL A 276 -51.97 -13.51 18.89
N TRP A 277 -50.81 -12.96 18.57
CA TRP A 277 -49.55 -13.32 19.21
C TRP A 277 -49.06 -12.17 20.09
N ALA A 278 -48.64 -12.49 21.30
CA ALA A 278 -48.09 -11.55 22.26
C ALA A 278 -46.72 -12.03 22.77
N GLN A 279 -45.76 -11.12 22.84
CA GLN A 279 -44.53 -11.32 23.58
C GLN A 279 -44.81 -11.06 25.06
N ILE A 280 -44.58 -12.07 25.88
CA ILE A 280 -44.67 -11.99 27.35
C ILE A 280 -43.37 -12.57 27.91
N GLY A 281 -42.59 -11.73 28.61
CA GLY A 281 -41.24 -12.09 29.01
C GLY A 281 -40.35 -12.43 27.80
N ALA A 282 -39.64 -13.55 27.87
CA ALA A 282 -38.76 -14.03 26.80
C ALA A 282 -39.49 -14.79 25.68
N GLY A 283 -40.75 -15.20 25.89
CA GLY A 283 -41.50 -16.04 24.96
C GLY A 283 -42.52 -15.30 24.10
N ARG A 284 -42.85 -15.90 22.95
CA ARG A 284 -44.00 -15.53 22.11
C ARG A 284 -45.11 -16.53 22.36
N HIS A 285 -46.29 -16.04 22.69
CA HIS A 285 -47.44 -16.86 23.03
C HIS A 285 -48.63 -16.46 22.18
N GLN A 286 -49.33 -17.47 21.66
CA GLN A 286 -50.65 -17.27 21.08
C GLN A 286 -51.61 -16.93 22.22
N VAL A 287 -52.46 -15.93 22.03
CA VAL A 287 -53.44 -15.47 23.02
C VAL A 287 -54.78 -15.20 22.37
N GLN A 288 -55.86 -15.55 23.08
CA GLN A 288 -57.20 -15.08 22.78
C GLN A 288 -57.51 -13.88 23.66
N VAL A 289 -57.92 -12.78 23.04
CA VAL A 289 -58.21 -11.53 23.74
C VAL A 289 -59.68 -11.54 24.19
N GLY A 290 -59.93 -11.45 25.50
CA GLY A 290 -61.27 -11.29 26.06
C GLY A 290 -61.81 -9.85 25.93
N PRO A 291 -63.11 -9.62 26.20
CA PRO A 291 -63.66 -8.28 26.24
C PRO A 291 -63.06 -7.47 27.41
N ALA A 292 -62.90 -6.17 27.22
CA ALA A 292 -62.44 -5.29 28.29
C ALA A 292 -63.55 -5.08 29.34
N ALA A 293 -63.21 -5.27 30.62
CA ALA A 293 -64.09 -5.02 31.76
C ALA A 293 -63.28 -4.31 32.86
N ASP A 294 -63.83 -3.22 33.41
CA ASP A 294 -63.20 -2.44 34.49
C ASP A 294 -61.75 -2.00 34.24
N GLY A 295 -61.41 -1.71 32.97
CA GLY A 295 -60.05 -1.29 32.57
C GLY A 295 -59.03 -2.43 32.51
N LEU A 296 -59.49 -3.68 32.61
CA LEU A 296 -58.69 -4.89 32.50
C LEU A 296 -59.15 -5.74 31.31
N VAL A 297 -58.22 -6.51 30.75
CA VAL A 297 -58.47 -7.45 29.65
C VAL A 297 -57.83 -8.79 30.04
N THR A 298 -58.57 -9.88 29.91
CA THR A 298 -58.04 -11.23 30.10
C THR A 298 -57.49 -11.75 28.77
N LEU A 299 -56.24 -12.21 28.78
CA LEU A 299 -55.63 -12.96 27.69
C LEU A 299 -55.63 -14.44 28.03
N THR A 300 -56.25 -15.26 27.20
CA THR A 300 -56.29 -16.72 27.39
C THR A 300 -55.21 -17.38 26.54
N LEU A 301 -54.34 -18.15 27.19
CA LEU A 301 -53.29 -18.94 26.54
C LEU A 301 -53.85 -20.32 26.14
N PRO A 302 -53.36 -20.95 25.06
CA PRO A 302 -53.71 -22.33 24.71
C PRO A 302 -53.44 -23.28 25.89
N ALA A 303 -54.30 -24.30 26.02
CA ALA A 303 -54.16 -25.29 27.09
C ALA A 303 -52.79 -25.98 27.03
N GLY A 304 -52.09 -26.05 28.17
CA GLY A 304 -50.77 -26.67 28.28
C GLY A 304 -49.61 -25.77 27.85
N THR A 305 -49.82 -24.45 27.71
CA THR A 305 -48.72 -23.50 27.44
C THR A 305 -47.80 -23.42 28.65
N ALA A 306 -46.54 -23.84 28.49
CA ALA A 306 -45.53 -23.71 29.52
C ALA A 306 -44.94 -22.29 29.57
N HIS A 307 -44.91 -21.67 30.75
CA HIS A 307 -44.26 -20.38 30.98
C HIS A 307 -43.89 -20.19 32.46
N PRO A 308 -42.78 -19.49 32.77
CA PRO A 308 -42.43 -19.20 34.15
C PRO A 308 -43.45 -18.27 34.79
N ALA A 309 -43.46 -18.20 36.13
CA ALA A 309 -44.24 -17.19 36.84
C ALA A 309 -43.84 -15.78 36.39
N TRP A 310 -44.84 -14.93 36.11
CA TRP A 310 -44.64 -13.55 35.68
C TRP A 310 -45.20 -12.58 36.71
N GLN A 311 -44.51 -11.47 36.92
CA GLN A 311 -44.93 -10.48 37.90
C GLN A 311 -45.74 -9.34 37.27
N ALA A 312 -46.61 -8.74 38.07
CA ALA A 312 -47.36 -7.54 37.73
C ALA A 312 -46.40 -6.45 37.23
N GLY A 313 -46.84 -5.71 36.21
CA GLY A 313 -46.04 -4.68 35.55
C GLY A 313 -45.15 -5.20 34.41
N LEU A 314 -45.02 -6.52 34.20
CA LEU A 314 -44.32 -7.09 33.04
C LEU A 314 -44.98 -6.62 31.73
N THR A 315 -44.17 -6.13 30.79
CA THR A 315 -44.66 -5.67 29.50
C THR A 315 -45.21 -6.83 28.67
N VAL A 316 -46.42 -6.66 28.16
CA VAL A 316 -47.06 -7.53 27.17
C VAL A 316 -47.20 -6.74 25.88
N ARG A 317 -46.56 -7.20 24.81
CA ARG A 317 -46.59 -6.51 23.52
C ARG A 317 -47.11 -7.43 22.43
N ARG A 318 -48.02 -6.94 21.59
CA ARG A 318 -48.41 -7.66 20.38
C ARG A 318 -47.22 -7.86 19.45
N VAL A 319 -47.05 -9.06 18.91
CA VAL A 319 -46.11 -9.34 17.83
C VAL A 319 -46.88 -9.87 16.65
N ARG A 320 -46.82 -9.17 15.52
CA ARG A 320 -47.56 -9.53 14.31
C ARG A 320 -46.79 -10.52 13.46
N ARG A 321 -47.52 -11.43 12.82
CA ARG A 321 -46.94 -12.40 11.87
C ARG A 321 -46.48 -11.68 10.60
N GLY A 322 -45.30 -12.04 10.13
CA GLY A 322 -44.75 -11.66 8.83
C GLY A 322 -45.18 -12.58 7.70
N ASN A 323 -45.60 -13.80 8.02
CA ASN A 323 -46.28 -14.75 7.11
C ASN A 323 -47.27 -15.60 7.91
N THR A 324 -48.36 -16.01 7.26
CA THR A 324 -49.39 -16.86 7.91
C THR A 324 -49.20 -18.36 7.65
N SER A 325 -48.38 -18.71 6.66
CA SER A 325 -48.02 -20.09 6.31
C SER A 325 -46.63 -20.11 5.66
N PRO A 326 -45.99 -21.29 5.53
CA PRO A 326 -44.84 -21.46 4.67
C PRO A 326 -45.15 -20.93 3.27
N GLY A 327 -44.19 -20.22 2.68
CA GLY A 327 -44.37 -19.55 1.40
C GLY A 327 -43.06 -19.02 0.84
N ARG A 328 -43.03 -18.69 -0.45
CA ARG A 328 -41.82 -18.22 -1.13
C ARG A 328 -41.56 -16.72 -0.98
N THR A 329 -42.46 -15.98 -0.35
CA THR A 329 -42.41 -14.51 -0.27
C THR A 329 -42.48 -14.03 1.16
N LEU A 330 -41.70 -12.99 1.48
CA LEU A 330 -41.75 -12.28 2.76
C LEU A 330 -41.65 -10.78 2.53
N ARG A 331 -42.39 -9.99 3.32
CA ARG A 331 -42.20 -8.53 3.34
C ARG A 331 -41.03 -8.18 4.25
N VAL A 332 -40.07 -7.42 3.75
CA VAL A 332 -38.81 -7.12 4.44
C VAL A 332 -38.57 -5.60 4.39
N GLY A 333 -38.39 -4.99 5.56
CA GLY A 333 -38.09 -3.56 5.64
C GLY A 333 -36.66 -3.29 5.19
N GLY A 334 -36.48 -2.33 4.28
CA GLY A 334 -35.18 -2.05 3.69
C GLY A 334 -34.75 -3.10 2.65
N ALA A 335 -35.72 -3.77 2.01
CA ALA A 335 -35.49 -4.77 0.96
C ALA A 335 -34.61 -4.26 -0.20
N SER A 336 -34.49 -2.94 -0.41
CA SER A 336 -33.57 -2.33 -1.39
C SER A 336 -32.09 -2.64 -1.16
N ARG A 337 -31.71 -3.16 0.02
CA ARG A 337 -30.35 -3.65 0.30
C ARG A 337 -30.12 -5.08 -0.22
N LEU A 338 -31.19 -5.83 -0.47
CA LEU A 338 -31.14 -7.15 -1.08
C LEU A 338 -31.09 -7.01 -2.60
N TYR A 339 -30.63 -8.06 -3.26
CA TYR A 339 -30.50 -8.11 -4.71
C TYR A 339 -30.73 -9.55 -5.19
N PRO A 340 -31.16 -9.76 -6.45
CA PRO A 340 -31.27 -11.11 -7.01
C PRO A 340 -29.94 -11.89 -6.89
N GLY A 341 -30.01 -13.10 -6.36
CA GLY A 341 -28.85 -13.94 -6.02
C GLY A 341 -28.24 -13.70 -4.64
N ALA A 342 -28.72 -12.73 -3.86
CA ALA A 342 -28.28 -12.54 -2.48
C ALA A 342 -28.70 -13.73 -1.61
N VAL A 343 -27.80 -14.22 -0.76
CA VAL A 343 -28.11 -15.28 0.19
C VAL A 343 -28.50 -14.65 1.52
N VAL A 344 -29.62 -15.08 2.08
CA VAL A 344 -30.11 -14.66 3.38
C VAL A 344 -30.23 -15.84 4.32
N GLN A 345 -30.02 -15.58 5.62
CA GLN A 345 -30.34 -16.52 6.68
C GLN A 345 -31.53 -16.00 7.50
N LEU A 346 -32.44 -16.91 7.79
CA LEU A 346 -33.66 -16.74 8.54
C LEU A 346 -33.57 -17.63 9.78
N ASP A 347 -34.03 -17.10 10.90
CA ASP A 347 -34.06 -17.79 12.21
C ASP A 347 -35.51 -17.85 12.67
N ASP A 348 -36.07 -19.05 12.78
CA ASP A 348 -37.42 -19.28 13.33
C ASP A 348 -37.41 -19.65 14.83
N GLY A 349 -36.24 -19.59 15.47
CA GLY A 349 -36.01 -19.96 16.86
C GLY A 349 -35.68 -21.44 17.07
N THR A 350 -35.93 -22.30 16.08
CA THR A 350 -35.64 -23.75 16.15
C THR A 350 -34.67 -24.20 15.07
N ALA A 351 -34.73 -23.58 13.90
CA ALA A 351 -33.91 -23.88 12.74
C ALA A 351 -33.37 -22.59 12.10
N LEU A 352 -32.14 -22.69 11.62
CA LEU A 352 -31.50 -21.66 10.83
C LEU A 352 -31.64 -22.04 9.34
N THR A 353 -32.50 -21.31 8.63
CA THR A 353 -32.82 -21.60 7.23
C THR A 353 -32.15 -20.59 6.31
N ARG A 354 -31.58 -21.07 5.21
CA ARG A 354 -30.97 -20.22 4.17
C ARG A 354 -31.87 -20.13 2.95
N ARG A 355 -31.94 -18.95 2.35
CA ARG A 355 -32.67 -18.75 1.09
C ARG A 355 -31.89 -17.84 0.16
N THR A 356 -32.05 -18.05 -1.13
CA THR A 356 -31.52 -17.18 -2.17
C THR A 356 -32.63 -16.26 -2.64
N VAL A 357 -32.36 -14.96 -2.70
CA VAL A 357 -33.30 -13.97 -3.22
C VAL A 357 -33.45 -14.13 -4.72
N GLU A 358 -34.66 -14.38 -5.21
CA GLU A 358 -34.97 -14.43 -6.65
C GLU A 358 -35.32 -13.03 -7.18
N THR A 359 -36.25 -12.34 -6.50
CA THR A 359 -36.70 -11.01 -6.90
C THR A 359 -36.99 -10.12 -5.69
N VAL A 360 -36.86 -8.81 -5.87
CA VAL A 360 -37.21 -7.79 -4.89
C VAL A 360 -38.13 -6.78 -5.57
N THR A 361 -39.37 -6.65 -5.08
CA THR A 361 -40.37 -5.71 -5.60
C THR A 361 -40.96 -4.88 -4.46
N GLY A 362 -40.51 -3.62 -4.34
CA GLY A 362 -40.85 -2.80 -3.17
C GLY A 362 -40.30 -3.44 -1.89
N ASP A 363 -41.17 -3.70 -0.92
CA ASP A 363 -40.82 -4.40 0.32
C ASP A 363 -40.95 -5.93 0.21
N THR A 364 -41.49 -6.46 -0.89
CA THR A 364 -41.72 -7.90 -1.04
C THR A 364 -40.51 -8.57 -1.66
N VAL A 365 -39.99 -9.59 -0.97
CA VAL A 365 -38.84 -10.39 -1.39
C VAL A 365 -39.33 -11.80 -1.71
N ALA A 366 -38.99 -12.30 -2.90
CA ALA A 366 -39.24 -13.69 -3.29
C ALA A 366 -37.95 -14.51 -3.18
N PHE A 367 -38.07 -15.75 -2.69
CA PHE A 367 -36.97 -16.67 -2.46
C PHE A 367 -37.03 -17.91 -3.35
N ASP A 368 -35.88 -18.56 -3.51
CA ASP A 368 -35.67 -19.82 -4.23
C ASP A 368 -36.46 -21.02 -3.68
N GLY A 369 -36.93 -20.94 -2.43
CA GLY A 369 -37.71 -21.97 -1.75
C GLY A 369 -38.66 -21.39 -0.71
N GLU A 370 -39.57 -22.23 -0.19
CA GLU A 370 -40.50 -21.82 0.87
C GLU A 370 -39.77 -21.52 2.17
N THR A 371 -40.16 -20.48 2.90
CA THR A 371 -39.69 -20.24 4.26
C THR A 371 -40.45 -21.20 5.20
N PRO A 372 -39.78 -22.18 5.85
CA PRO A 372 -40.45 -23.32 6.49
C PRO A 372 -41.16 -22.97 7.81
N GLY A 373 -40.78 -21.84 8.44
CA GLY A 373 -41.31 -21.38 9.72
C GLY A 373 -42.31 -20.23 9.60
N THR A 374 -42.95 -19.94 10.73
CA THR A 374 -43.74 -18.70 10.92
C THR A 374 -42.81 -17.61 11.44
N PHE A 375 -42.67 -16.55 10.66
CA PHE A 375 -41.88 -15.37 10.98
C PHE A 375 -42.77 -14.28 11.55
N PHE A 376 -42.16 -13.43 12.36
CA PHE A 376 -42.79 -12.33 13.05
C PHE A 376 -42.04 -11.04 12.77
N GLU A 377 -42.69 -9.89 12.97
CA GLU A 377 -42.04 -8.58 12.77
C GLU A 377 -40.83 -8.31 13.69
N SER A 378 -40.67 -9.10 14.75
CA SER A 378 -39.49 -9.09 15.62
C SER A 378 -38.31 -9.89 15.05
N ASP A 379 -38.55 -10.75 14.06
CA ASP A 379 -37.52 -11.55 13.40
C ASP A 379 -36.75 -10.73 12.37
N ARG A 380 -35.58 -11.25 12.01
CA ARG A 380 -34.63 -10.59 11.12
C ARG A 380 -34.26 -11.49 9.96
N VAL A 381 -34.18 -10.89 8.79
CA VAL A 381 -33.56 -11.47 7.60
C VAL A 381 -32.11 -11.02 7.56
N HIS A 382 -31.18 -11.95 7.75
CA HIS A 382 -29.75 -11.65 7.74
C HIS A 382 -29.18 -11.80 6.34
N LEU A 383 -28.77 -10.69 5.71
CA LEU A 383 -28.02 -10.71 4.45
C LEU A 383 -26.63 -11.27 4.71
N VAL A 384 -26.29 -12.39 4.08
CA VAL A 384 -25.01 -13.08 4.23
C VAL A 384 -24.07 -12.63 3.11
N GLU A 385 -22.96 -12.02 3.49
CA GLU A 385 -21.86 -11.65 2.61
C GLU A 385 -20.55 -12.19 3.18
N ALA A 386 -19.43 -11.96 2.49
CA ALA A 386 -18.12 -12.37 2.93
C ALA A 386 -17.37 -11.25 3.63
N GLU A 387 -16.56 -11.66 4.59
CA GLU A 387 -15.48 -10.91 5.15
C GLU A 387 -14.16 -11.57 4.75
N VAL A 388 -13.18 -10.77 4.34
CA VAL A 388 -11.81 -11.21 4.11
C VAL A 388 -10.89 -10.49 5.09
N SER A 389 -10.18 -11.27 5.89
CA SER A 389 -9.10 -10.77 6.75
C SER A 389 -7.76 -11.29 6.23
N THR A 390 -6.77 -10.42 6.11
CA THR A 390 -5.39 -10.78 5.74
C THR A 390 -4.44 -10.36 6.86
N ARG A 391 -3.39 -11.14 7.09
CA ARG A 391 -2.32 -10.75 8.00
C ARG A 391 -0.96 -11.18 7.46
N PHE A 392 0.03 -10.36 7.72
CA PHE A 392 1.42 -10.60 7.35
C PHE A 392 2.34 -10.01 8.41
N THR A 393 3.32 -10.79 8.86
CA THR A 393 4.38 -10.30 9.75
C THR A 393 5.72 -10.60 9.09
N GLY A 394 6.33 -9.57 8.52
CA GLY A 394 7.66 -9.68 7.93
C GLY A 394 8.77 -9.74 8.99
N PRO A 395 9.99 -10.19 8.62
CA PRO A 395 11.14 -10.19 9.51
C PRO A 395 11.42 -8.79 10.08
N GLY A 396 11.35 -8.63 11.40
CA GLY A 396 11.62 -7.36 12.09
C GLY A 396 10.58 -6.24 11.88
N GLY A 397 9.45 -6.53 11.22
CA GLY A 397 8.38 -5.58 10.95
C GLY A 397 7.19 -5.67 11.90
N ALA A 398 6.40 -4.61 11.98
CA ALA A 398 5.09 -4.65 12.64
C ALA A 398 4.10 -5.52 11.83
N PRO A 399 3.17 -6.22 12.50
CA PRO A 399 2.15 -7.00 11.80
C PRO A 399 1.26 -6.07 10.97
N VAL A 400 1.11 -6.38 9.68
CA VAL A 400 0.16 -5.73 8.78
C VAL A 400 -1.09 -6.59 8.75
N THR A 401 -2.25 -6.00 9.04
CA THR A 401 -3.54 -6.68 8.97
C THR A 401 -4.51 -5.84 8.14
N GLU A 402 -5.23 -6.48 7.22
CA GLU A 402 -6.28 -5.84 6.43
C GLU A 402 -7.61 -6.56 6.67
N HIS A 403 -8.70 -5.80 6.64
CA HIS A 403 -10.02 -6.34 6.92
C HIS A 403 -11.03 -5.72 5.95
N PHE A 404 -11.76 -6.58 5.25
CA PHE A 404 -12.71 -6.19 4.22
C PHE A 404 -14.04 -6.89 4.49
N THR A 405 -15.09 -6.12 4.78
CA THR A 405 -16.44 -6.63 5.06
C THR A 405 -17.42 -6.29 3.94
N GLY A 406 -18.56 -6.97 3.92
CA GLY A 406 -19.65 -6.68 2.98
C GLY A 406 -19.27 -7.02 1.54
N LEU A 407 -18.52 -8.12 1.36
CA LEU A 407 -18.03 -8.55 0.05
C LEU A 407 -18.98 -9.60 -0.53
N ARG A 408 -19.43 -9.39 -1.76
CA ARG A 408 -20.23 -10.40 -2.47
C ARG A 408 -19.32 -11.51 -2.96
N LEU A 409 -19.68 -12.76 -2.67
CA LEU A 409 -18.93 -13.93 -3.17
C LEU A 409 -19.08 -14.12 -4.68
N GLY A 410 -20.16 -13.60 -5.30
CA GLY A 410 -20.39 -13.70 -6.73
C GLY A 410 -20.68 -12.35 -7.40
N GLY A 411 -20.65 -12.36 -8.74
CA GLY A 411 -20.86 -11.21 -9.62
C GLY A 411 -19.61 -10.35 -9.83
N ASP A 412 -19.63 -9.49 -10.85
CA ASP A 412 -18.46 -8.71 -11.29
C ASP A 412 -18.49 -7.24 -10.84
N GLY A 413 -19.37 -6.90 -9.88
CA GLY A 413 -19.53 -5.54 -9.39
C GLY A 413 -18.40 -5.04 -8.48
N PRO A 414 -18.35 -3.73 -8.16
CA PRO A 414 -17.34 -3.16 -7.25
C PRO A 414 -17.35 -3.76 -5.83
N SER A 415 -18.50 -4.29 -5.40
CA SER A 415 -18.68 -4.97 -4.12
C SER A 415 -18.35 -6.46 -4.17
N SER A 416 -17.94 -7.01 -5.33
CA SER A 416 -17.48 -8.39 -5.40
C SER A 416 -16.16 -8.54 -4.65
N LEU A 417 -15.94 -9.70 -4.02
CA LEU A 417 -14.73 -10.00 -3.27
C LEU A 417 -13.48 -9.79 -4.12
N VAL A 418 -13.49 -10.29 -5.37
CA VAL A 418 -12.36 -10.19 -6.30
C VAL A 418 -12.05 -8.74 -6.66
N THR A 419 -13.04 -7.98 -7.12
CA THR A 419 -12.86 -6.59 -7.54
C THR A 419 -12.44 -5.71 -6.36
N ALA A 420 -13.06 -5.92 -5.20
CA ALA A 420 -12.79 -5.12 -4.01
C ALA A 420 -11.39 -5.34 -3.45
N LEU A 421 -10.87 -6.57 -3.50
CA LEU A 421 -9.49 -6.87 -3.10
C LEU A 421 -8.48 -6.38 -4.13
N ALA A 422 -8.77 -6.52 -5.43
CA ALA A 422 -7.90 -6.02 -6.50
C ALA A 422 -7.65 -4.51 -6.38
N ALA A 423 -8.67 -3.75 -5.97
CA ALA A 423 -8.58 -2.30 -5.80
C ALA A 423 -7.95 -1.85 -4.47
N ARG A 424 -8.15 -2.60 -3.37
CA ARG A 424 -7.87 -2.11 -2.01
C ARG A 424 -6.82 -2.88 -1.22
N SER A 425 -6.53 -4.15 -1.54
CA SER A 425 -5.56 -4.94 -0.78
C SER A 425 -4.12 -4.61 -1.21
N GLN A 426 -3.25 -4.48 -0.22
CA GLN A 426 -1.80 -4.33 -0.36
C GLN A 426 -1.06 -5.67 -0.20
N LEU A 427 -1.73 -6.74 0.26
CA LEU A 427 -1.11 -8.04 0.49
C LEU A 427 -1.46 -9.07 -0.58
N VAL A 428 -2.73 -9.13 -1.02
CA VAL A 428 -3.20 -10.22 -1.88
C VAL A 428 -4.07 -9.74 -3.04
N ARG A 429 -4.20 -10.63 -4.03
CA ARG A 429 -5.21 -10.62 -5.08
C ARG A 429 -6.02 -11.90 -4.95
N ALA A 430 -7.29 -11.86 -5.34
CA ALA A 430 -8.17 -13.02 -5.34
C ALA A 430 -8.65 -13.33 -6.76
N GLU A 431 -8.88 -14.60 -7.04
CA GLU A 431 -9.47 -15.13 -8.27
C GLU A 431 -10.57 -16.11 -7.89
N SER A 432 -11.72 -16.02 -8.56
CA SER A 432 -12.82 -16.97 -8.38
C SER A 432 -12.57 -18.23 -9.18
N LEU A 433 -12.75 -19.40 -8.55
CA LEU A 433 -12.61 -20.70 -9.17
C LEU A 433 -13.98 -21.40 -9.31
N PRO A 434 -14.10 -22.45 -10.15
CA PRO A 434 -15.40 -23.01 -10.55
C PRO A 434 -16.32 -23.48 -9.41
N ASP A 435 -15.77 -23.93 -8.27
CA ASP A 435 -16.57 -24.49 -7.18
C ASP A 435 -17.02 -23.43 -6.16
N LEU A 436 -16.77 -22.14 -6.44
CA LEU A 436 -17.20 -21.04 -5.59
C LEU A 436 -18.73 -21.03 -5.44
N SER A 437 -19.21 -21.08 -4.19
CA SER A 437 -20.62 -21.06 -3.88
C SER A 437 -20.94 -19.90 -2.93
N ALA A 438 -22.08 -19.24 -3.16
CA ALA A 438 -22.63 -18.27 -2.22
C ALA A 438 -23.33 -18.94 -1.01
N ASP A 439 -23.53 -20.26 -1.06
CA ASP A 439 -24.13 -21.02 0.03
C ASP A 439 -23.19 -21.08 1.24
N PRO A 440 -23.57 -20.53 2.41
CA PRO A 440 -22.71 -20.53 3.58
C PRO A 440 -22.48 -21.92 4.20
N ALA A 441 -23.21 -22.99 3.83
CA ALA A 441 -22.78 -24.37 4.18
C ALA A 441 -21.52 -24.81 3.42
N ARG A 442 -21.31 -24.21 2.26
CA ARG A 442 -20.30 -24.56 1.26
C ARG A 442 -19.40 -23.35 1.00
N PHE A 443 -19.04 -22.67 2.08
CA PHE A 443 -18.29 -21.42 2.06
C PHE A 443 -16.81 -21.65 1.73
N PRO A 444 -16.09 -20.66 1.19
CA PRO A 444 -14.64 -20.75 1.00
C PRO A 444 -13.91 -20.88 2.34
N VAL A 445 -13.27 -22.02 2.57
CA VAL A 445 -12.50 -22.28 3.80
C VAL A 445 -11.15 -22.93 3.46
N PRO A 446 -10.10 -22.79 4.30
CA PRO A 446 -8.84 -23.50 4.07
C PRO A 446 -9.03 -25.02 4.05
N ALA A 447 -8.11 -25.79 3.48
CA ALA A 447 -8.16 -27.25 3.56
C ALA A 447 -8.02 -27.75 5.02
N THR A 448 -7.20 -27.05 5.81
CA THR A 448 -6.97 -27.31 7.24
C THR A 448 -6.87 -25.99 8.01
N GLY A 449 -7.27 -25.98 9.28
CA GLY A 449 -7.18 -24.78 10.11
C GLY A 449 -8.25 -23.72 9.81
N SER A 450 -8.06 -22.51 10.35
CA SER A 450 -8.96 -21.35 10.19
C SER A 450 -8.36 -20.22 9.35
N TRP A 451 -7.09 -20.35 8.95
CA TRP A 451 -6.36 -19.42 8.09
C TRP A 451 -5.68 -20.19 6.97
N LEU A 452 -5.76 -19.69 5.74
CA LEU A 452 -4.96 -20.13 4.61
C LEU A 452 -3.61 -19.40 4.67
N THR A 453 -2.51 -20.13 4.83
CA THR A 453 -1.17 -19.59 4.60
C THR A 453 -0.83 -19.78 3.12
N LEU A 454 -0.40 -18.71 2.44
CA LEU A 454 0.08 -18.84 1.06
C LEU A 454 1.40 -19.61 1.04
N ALA A 455 1.72 -20.23 -0.08
CA ALA A 455 2.96 -20.99 -0.27
C ALA A 455 3.45 -20.85 -1.71
N ASP A 456 4.59 -21.48 -1.99
CA ASP A 456 5.22 -21.54 -3.33
C ASP A 456 5.62 -20.16 -3.88
N GLY A 457 5.85 -19.17 -2.99
CA GLY A 457 6.51 -17.92 -3.34
C GLY A 457 8.00 -18.15 -3.60
N ASP A 458 8.51 -17.57 -4.68
CA ASP A 458 9.91 -17.75 -5.06
C ASP A 458 10.46 -16.45 -5.64
N ASP A 459 11.61 -16.01 -5.13
CA ASP A 459 12.33 -14.86 -5.68
C ASP A 459 13.18 -15.26 -6.91
N ALA A 460 13.46 -16.55 -7.08
CA ALA A 460 14.22 -17.13 -8.18
C ALA A 460 15.54 -16.39 -8.48
N TYR A 461 16.31 -16.07 -7.43
CA TYR A 461 17.56 -15.31 -7.56
C TYR A 461 18.60 -15.97 -8.47
N GLU A 462 18.52 -17.28 -8.67
CA GLU A 462 19.34 -18.04 -9.63
C GLU A 462 19.11 -17.64 -11.10
N SER A 463 17.91 -17.12 -11.42
CA SER A 463 17.55 -16.64 -12.75
C SER A 463 17.66 -15.12 -12.90
N LEU A 464 18.14 -14.42 -11.86
CA LEU A 464 18.39 -12.98 -11.92
C LEU A 464 19.60 -12.71 -12.83
N THR A 465 19.50 -11.72 -13.70
CA THR A 465 20.54 -11.35 -14.67
C THR A 465 20.81 -9.85 -14.67
N THR A 466 21.94 -9.43 -15.24
CA THR A 466 22.26 -8.00 -15.43
C THR A 466 21.26 -7.29 -16.35
N ALA A 467 20.62 -8.02 -17.28
CA ALA A 467 19.56 -7.51 -18.14
C ALA A 467 18.32 -7.07 -17.35
N ASP A 468 18.01 -7.71 -16.21
CA ASP A 468 16.88 -7.31 -15.36
C ASP A 468 17.12 -5.93 -14.71
N PHE A 469 18.38 -5.56 -14.47
CA PHE A 469 18.78 -4.25 -13.96
C PHE A 469 18.85 -3.20 -15.06
N ALA A 470 19.42 -3.54 -16.23
CA ALA A 470 19.41 -2.64 -17.40
C ALA A 470 17.96 -2.28 -17.77
N GLY A 471 17.09 -3.30 -17.83
CA GLY A 471 15.67 -3.15 -18.10
C GLY A 471 15.34 -3.08 -19.59
N ALA A 472 14.05 -3.07 -19.88
CA ALA A 472 13.51 -2.99 -21.24
C ALA A 472 12.41 -1.93 -21.33
N ASP A 473 12.30 -1.30 -22.50
CA ASP A 473 11.22 -0.36 -22.79
C ASP A 473 9.95 -1.11 -23.20
N GLY A 474 8.96 -1.16 -22.29
CA GLY A 474 7.61 -1.64 -22.56
C GLY A 474 6.60 -0.51 -22.79
N GLY A 475 7.04 0.74 -22.84
CA GLY A 475 6.20 1.93 -22.72
C GLY A 475 5.82 2.25 -21.27
N SER A 476 5.18 3.40 -21.07
CA SER A 476 4.99 3.96 -19.73
C SER A 476 4.24 3.04 -18.77
N GLY A 477 4.78 2.87 -17.57
CA GLY A 477 4.29 1.96 -16.54
C GLY A 477 4.60 0.47 -16.78
N ARG A 478 5.18 0.12 -17.93
CA ARG A 478 5.62 -1.25 -18.26
C ARG A 478 7.13 -1.39 -18.41
N ARG A 479 7.87 -0.28 -18.37
CA ARG A 479 9.33 -0.26 -18.32
C ARG A 479 9.87 -1.00 -17.08
N THR A 480 11.02 -1.64 -17.23
CA THR A 480 11.75 -2.35 -16.16
C THR A 480 13.14 -1.76 -15.97
N GLY A 481 13.86 -2.19 -14.92
CA GLY A 481 15.25 -1.77 -14.66
C GLY A 481 15.48 -0.25 -14.65
N ILE A 482 16.62 0.17 -15.18
CA ILE A 482 17.05 1.57 -15.34
C ILE A 482 16.09 2.33 -16.25
N VAL A 483 15.67 1.71 -17.36
CA VAL A 483 14.73 2.31 -18.33
C VAL A 483 13.46 2.82 -17.66
N ALA A 484 12.98 2.16 -16.59
CA ALA A 484 11.78 2.61 -15.87
C ALA A 484 11.90 4.00 -15.23
N LEU A 485 13.11 4.51 -15.01
CA LEU A 485 13.31 5.87 -14.51
C LEU A 485 12.93 6.95 -15.55
N GLU A 486 12.78 6.60 -16.83
CA GLU A 486 12.23 7.50 -17.86
C GLU A 486 10.77 7.91 -17.57
N ASP A 487 10.02 7.12 -16.79
CA ASP A 487 8.62 7.45 -16.49
C ASP A 487 8.45 8.62 -15.50
N ILE A 488 9.56 9.10 -14.93
CA ILE A 488 9.65 10.13 -13.91
C ILE A 488 10.66 11.20 -14.34
N ASP A 489 10.15 12.35 -14.76
CA ASP A 489 10.97 13.47 -15.24
C ASP A 489 11.76 14.12 -14.09
N GLU A 490 11.17 14.21 -12.90
CA GLU A 490 11.80 14.86 -11.74
C GLU A 490 13.10 14.20 -11.21
N VAL A 491 13.54 13.06 -11.76
CA VAL A 491 14.74 12.34 -11.29
C VAL A 491 16.00 13.05 -11.77
N ALA A 492 16.74 13.69 -10.85
CA ALA A 492 17.97 14.41 -11.16
C ALA A 492 19.26 13.60 -10.90
N VAL A 493 19.19 12.57 -10.05
CA VAL A 493 20.35 11.73 -9.68
C VAL A 493 19.97 10.26 -9.74
N CYS A 494 20.75 9.45 -10.43
CA CYS A 494 20.49 8.01 -10.62
C CYS A 494 21.60 7.15 -10.03
N ALA A 495 21.24 6.00 -9.46
CA ALA A 495 22.21 4.99 -9.01
C ALA A 495 21.64 3.57 -9.09
N VAL A 496 22.53 2.59 -9.32
CA VAL A 496 22.26 1.15 -9.15
C VAL A 496 23.28 0.59 -8.15
N PRO A 497 23.08 0.81 -6.83
CA PRO A 497 24.12 0.56 -5.84
C PRO A 497 24.59 -0.89 -5.77
N GLY A 498 25.91 -1.10 -5.77
CA GLY A 498 26.52 -2.40 -5.53
C GLY A 498 26.52 -3.33 -6.74
N LEU A 499 26.23 -2.82 -7.93
CA LEU A 499 26.38 -3.54 -9.20
C LEU A 499 27.57 -2.92 -9.94
N TRP A 500 28.68 -3.65 -10.02
CA TRP A 500 29.88 -3.25 -10.79
C TRP A 500 29.89 -3.91 -12.19
N SER A 501 28.74 -4.40 -12.64
CA SER A 501 28.54 -4.93 -13.97
C SER A 501 28.76 -3.83 -15.00
N GLY A 502 29.71 -4.05 -15.91
CA GLY A 502 29.98 -3.11 -17.00
C GLY A 502 28.75 -2.87 -17.87
N THR A 503 27.91 -3.89 -18.07
CA THR A 503 26.60 -3.75 -18.74
C THR A 503 25.66 -2.81 -18.00
N VAL A 504 25.49 -2.98 -16.68
CA VAL A 504 24.56 -2.16 -15.87
C VAL A 504 25.06 -0.73 -15.73
N GLU A 505 26.35 -0.53 -15.48
CA GLU A 505 26.93 0.82 -15.37
C GLU A 505 26.88 1.58 -16.69
N SER A 506 27.19 0.91 -17.82
CA SER A 506 27.08 1.51 -19.16
C SER A 506 25.63 1.86 -19.50
N ALA A 507 24.66 1.01 -19.12
CA ALA A 507 23.24 1.31 -19.28
C ALA A 507 22.83 2.55 -18.46
N LEU A 508 23.31 2.68 -17.22
CA LEU A 508 23.01 3.84 -16.37
C LEU A 508 23.62 5.13 -16.91
N VAL A 509 24.86 5.08 -17.40
CA VAL A 509 25.53 6.22 -18.04
C VAL A 509 24.78 6.62 -19.31
N THR A 510 24.48 5.65 -20.19
CA THR A 510 23.77 5.88 -21.44
C THR A 510 22.39 6.51 -21.20
N HIS A 511 21.66 6.04 -20.18
CA HIS A 511 20.38 6.61 -19.75
C HIS A 511 20.50 8.09 -19.38
N CYS A 512 21.56 8.46 -18.65
CA CYS A 512 21.78 9.86 -18.27
C CYS A 512 22.24 10.73 -19.46
N GLU A 513 23.01 10.17 -20.39
CA GLU A 513 23.45 10.87 -21.60
C GLU A 513 22.32 11.12 -22.58
N GLN A 514 21.39 10.17 -22.73
CA GLN A 514 20.26 10.26 -23.65
C GLN A 514 19.20 11.25 -23.18
N LEU A 515 18.86 11.24 -21.89
CA LEU A 515 17.83 12.12 -21.33
C LEU A 515 18.37 13.52 -21.04
N GLY A 516 19.65 13.65 -20.69
CA GLY A 516 20.31 14.95 -20.62
C GLY A 516 19.94 15.83 -19.42
N ASP A 517 19.08 15.36 -18.51
CA ASP A 517 18.51 16.05 -17.34
C ASP A 517 18.97 15.47 -15.99
N ARG A 518 19.69 14.35 -16.01
CA ARG A 518 20.03 13.55 -14.82
C ARG A 518 21.49 13.11 -14.78
N PHE A 519 21.94 12.70 -13.59
CA PHE A 519 23.36 12.41 -13.31
C PHE A 519 23.57 11.07 -12.59
N ALA A 520 24.47 10.23 -13.10
CA ALA A 520 24.79 8.93 -12.52
C ALA A 520 25.83 8.99 -11.39
N VAL A 521 25.60 8.23 -10.32
CA VAL A 521 26.58 8.01 -9.25
C VAL A 521 26.98 6.54 -9.25
N LEU A 522 28.25 6.27 -9.56
CA LEU A 522 28.80 4.93 -9.70
C LEU A 522 29.67 4.54 -8.50
N ASP A 523 29.81 3.24 -8.28
CA ASP A 523 30.72 2.64 -7.31
C ASP A 523 31.52 1.51 -7.95
N PRO A 524 32.84 1.45 -7.74
CA PRO A 524 33.65 0.37 -8.28
C PRO A 524 33.37 -0.92 -7.50
N ARG A 525 33.84 -2.06 -8.02
CA ARG A 525 33.84 -3.31 -7.25
C ARG A 525 34.51 -3.16 -5.88
N ASP A 526 33.99 -3.88 -4.88
CA ASP A 526 34.57 -3.96 -3.55
C ASP A 526 36.00 -4.54 -3.57
N GLY A 527 36.77 -4.22 -2.52
CA GLY A 527 38.10 -4.78 -2.29
C GLY A 527 39.18 -4.43 -3.33
N LEU A 528 38.91 -3.57 -4.32
CA LEU A 528 39.92 -3.14 -5.28
C LEU A 528 41.03 -2.32 -4.61
N ASP A 529 42.26 -2.56 -5.06
CA ASP A 529 43.38 -1.66 -4.80
C ASP A 529 43.34 -0.45 -5.76
N ILE A 530 44.30 0.47 -5.59
CA ILE A 530 44.30 1.72 -6.36
C ILE A 530 44.42 1.47 -7.86
N GLU A 531 45.27 0.53 -8.28
CA GLU A 531 45.43 0.19 -9.70
C GLU A 531 44.16 -0.45 -10.27
N GLY A 532 43.53 -1.35 -9.53
CA GLY A 532 42.25 -1.96 -9.89
C GLY A 532 41.14 -0.93 -10.06
N VAL A 533 41.04 0.07 -9.17
CA VAL A 533 40.06 1.16 -9.30
C VAL A 533 40.34 2.03 -10.53
N LEU A 534 41.61 2.27 -10.86
CA LEU A 534 41.98 3.02 -12.06
C LEU A 534 41.67 2.25 -13.34
N ALA A 535 41.89 0.94 -13.36
CA ALA A 535 41.52 0.07 -14.46
C ALA A 535 39.99 -0.01 -14.62
N PHE A 536 39.25 -0.15 -13.52
CA PHE A 536 37.79 -0.13 -13.51
C PHE A 536 37.24 1.18 -14.08
N ARG A 537 37.89 2.30 -13.75
CA ARG A 537 37.52 3.64 -14.20
C ARG A 537 37.76 3.84 -15.71
N GLU A 538 38.75 3.19 -16.30
CA GLU A 538 39.22 3.44 -17.67
C GLU A 538 38.13 3.45 -18.76
N PRO A 539 37.15 2.52 -18.78
CA PRO A 539 36.20 2.40 -19.89
C PRO A 539 35.22 3.57 -20.05
N PHE A 540 35.03 4.41 -19.02
CA PHE A 540 34.05 5.49 -19.10
C PHE A 540 34.70 6.81 -19.55
N ASP A 541 34.05 7.58 -20.41
CA ASP A 541 34.40 8.99 -20.64
C ASP A 541 33.12 9.80 -20.80
N THR A 542 32.63 10.35 -19.70
CA THR A 542 31.33 11.01 -19.68
C THR A 542 31.27 12.14 -18.67
N ARG A 543 30.59 13.22 -19.05
CA ARG A 543 30.26 14.32 -18.14
C ARG A 543 29.06 14.02 -17.24
N TYR A 544 28.29 12.96 -17.50
CA TYR A 544 27.03 12.65 -16.82
C TYR A 544 27.18 11.68 -15.64
N ALA A 545 28.41 11.32 -15.25
CA ALA A 545 28.64 10.38 -14.16
C ALA A 545 29.81 10.79 -13.25
N ALA A 546 29.81 10.26 -12.03
CA ALA A 546 30.92 10.35 -11.08
C ALA A 546 31.12 9.02 -10.34
N LEU A 547 32.38 8.64 -10.12
CA LEU A 547 32.77 7.40 -9.44
C LEU A 547 33.32 7.73 -8.04
N TYR A 548 32.88 6.98 -7.03
CA TYR A 548 33.28 7.17 -5.63
C TYR A 548 33.93 5.94 -5.03
N HIS A 549 35.08 6.12 -4.36
CA HIS A 549 35.87 5.06 -3.73
C HIS A 549 36.44 5.53 -2.39
N PRO A 550 36.52 4.70 -1.34
CA PRO A 550 36.18 3.28 -1.25
C PRO A 550 34.73 3.00 -0.82
N TRP A 551 34.42 1.72 -0.66
CA TRP A 551 33.21 1.24 0.01
C TRP A 551 33.14 1.69 1.47
N LEU A 552 31.92 1.74 1.99
CA LEU A 552 31.60 2.25 3.31
C LEU A 552 31.35 1.10 4.28
N VAL A 553 31.65 1.27 5.56
CA VAL A 553 31.34 0.27 6.59
C VAL A 553 30.18 0.76 7.44
N VAL A 554 29.06 0.02 7.40
CA VAL A 554 27.85 0.32 8.17
C VAL A 554 27.53 -0.80 9.15
N ARG A 555 26.80 -0.45 10.22
CA ARG A 555 26.20 -1.43 11.12
C ARG A 555 24.85 -1.86 10.54
N ASP A 556 24.75 -3.09 10.03
CA ASP A 556 23.48 -3.63 9.56
C ASP A 556 22.50 -3.79 10.76
N PRO A 557 21.37 -3.06 10.76
CA PRO A 557 20.39 -3.15 11.85
C PRO A 557 19.70 -4.52 11.95
N ALA A 558 19.63 -5.29 10.86
CA ALA A 558 18.98 -6.61 10.87
C ALA A 558 19.88 -7.68 11.48
N THR A 559 21.15 -7.76 11.06
CA THR A 559 22.08 -8.79 11.54
C THR A 559 22.91 -8.37 12.74
N LEU A 560 22.93 -7.06 13.07
CA LEU A 560 23.87 -6.48 14.03
C LEU A 560 25.29 -6.94 13.71
N ARG A 561 25.68 -6.84 12.44
CA ARG A 561 27.05 -7.05 11.96
C ARG A 561 27.51 -5.84 11.18
N ASP A 562 28.82 -5.69 11.09
CA ASP A 562 29.39 -4.63 10.28
C ASP A 562 29.57 -5.18 8.87
N VAL A 563 29.10 -4.42 7.89
CA VAL A 563 29.02 -4.84 6.50
C VAL A 563 29.55 -3.72 5.62
N GLU A 564 30.34 -4.07 4.61
CA GLU A 564 30.78 -3.14 3.57
C GLU A 564 29.63 -2.91 2.59
N VAL A 565 29.35 -1.64 2.28
CA VAL A 565 28.25 -1.23 1.41
C VAL A 565 28.72 -0.26 0.33
N PRO A 566 28.09 -0.30 -0.86
CA PRO A 566 28.43 0.58 -1.96
C PRO A 566 28.18 2.06 -1.59
N PRO A 567 29.08 2.97 -1.97
CA PRO A 567 28.98 4.38 -1.63
C PRO A 567 27.87 5.12 -2.40
N SER A 568 27.48 4.70 -3.61
CA SER A 568 26.58 5.46 -4.50
C SER A 568 25.27 5.90 -3.84
N GLY A 569 24.61 5.03 -3.06
CA GLY A 569 23.38 5.39 -2.34
C GLY A 569 23.60 6.50 -1.30
N HIS A 570 24.71 6.44 -0.56
CA HIS A 570 25.06 7.48 0.41
C HIS A 570 25.41 8.79 -0.29
N LEU A 571 26.13 8.74 -1.41
CA LEU A 571 26.53 9.92 -2.17
C LEU A 571 25.36 10.61 -2.86
N ALA A 572 24.38 9.86 -3.36
CA ALA A 572 23.11 10.44 -3.83
C ALA A 572 22.40 11.21 -2.70
N GLY A 573 22.45 10.68 -1.47
CA GLY A 573 21.94 11.39 -0.29
C GLY A 573 22.76 12.65 0.06
N VAL A 574 24.09 12.58 -0.08
CA VAL A 574 24.97 13.75 0.10
C VAL A 574 24.68 14.82 -0.94
N TYR A 575 24.47 14.45 -2.21
CA TYR A 575 24.10 15.38 -3.28
C TYR A 575 22.80 16.08 -2.91
N ALA A 576 21.75 15.31 -2.60
CA ALA A 576 20.45 15.85 -2.22
C ALA A 576 20.54 16.82 -1.03
N ARG A 577 21.31 16.46 0.01
CA ARG A 577 21.53 17.33 1.17
C ARG A 577 22.26 18.61 0.82
N VAL A 578 23.36 18.52 0.07
CA VAL A 578 24.16 19.70 -0.30
C VAL A 578 23.34 20.64 -1.18
N ASP A 579 22.59 20.10 -2.12
CA ASP A 579 21.73 20.90 -3.00
C ASP A 579 20.65 21.64 -2.21
N VAL A 580 19.98 20.97 -1.27
CA VAL A 580 18.96 21.60 -0.43
C VAL A 580 19.55 22.65 0.52
N GLU A 581 20.73 22.38 1.10
CA GLU A 581 21.35 23.28 2.09
C GLU A 581 22.13 24.44 1.46
N ARG A 582 22.70 24.25 0.27
CA ARG A 582 23.71 25.15 -0.33
C ARG A 582 23.52 25.42 -1.82
N GLY A 583 22.60 24.73 -2.49
CA GLY A 583 22.38 24.82 -3.94
C GLY A 583 23.30 23.91 -4.75
N VAL A 584 22.83 23.51 -5.93
CA VAL A 584 23.51 22.56 -6.85
C VAL A 584 24.90 23.03 -7.32
N HIS A 585 25.12 24.35 -7.33
CA HIS A 585 26.39 24.97 -7.68
C HIS A 585 27.51 24.68 -6.67
N LYS A 586 27.19 24.25 -5.44
CA LYS A 586 28.18 23.86 -4.43
C LYS A 586 28.67 22.44 -4.70
N ALA A 587 29.98 22.27 -4.89
CA ALA A 587 30.61 20.95 -4.97
C ALA A 587 30.22 20.06 -3.77
N PRO A 588 29.73 18.83 -3.97
CA PRO A 588 29.39 17.89 -2.88
C PRO A 588 30.63 17.25 -2.24
N ALA A 589 31.72 18.02 -2.14
CA ALA A 589 32.99 17.65 -1.50
C ALA A 589 33.23 18.47 -0.23
N ASN A 590 34.13 17.95 0.60
CA ASN A 590 34.40 18.40 1.97
C ASN A 590 33.16 18.31 2.87
N VAL A 591 32.38 17.24 2.69
CA VAL A 591 31.12 17.00 3.42
C VAL A 591 31.24 15.67 4.17
N VAL A 592 30.71 15.63 5.40
CA VAL A 592 30.73 14.42 6.23
C VAL A 592 29.75 13.36 5.70
N VAL A 593 30.21 12.12 5.60
CA VAL A 593 29.36 10.96 5.29
C VAL A 593 28.70 10.49 6.60
N ARG A 594 27.36 10.46 6.62
CA ARG A 594 26.54 10.01 7.76
C ARG A 594 26.10 8.56 7.56
N GLY A 595 25.63 7.92 8.63
CA GLY A 595 25.08 6.55 8.58
C GLY A 595 26.12 5.42 8.57
N ILE A 596 27.41 5.77 8.67
CA ILE A 596 28.55 4.82 8.69
C ILE A 596 29.17 4.73 10.09
N ARG A 597 30.06 3.74 10.30
CA ARG A 597 30.82 3.63 11.54
C ARG A 597 31.62 4.90 11.83
N GLN A 598 31.69 5.26 13.11
CA GLN A 598 32.47 6.41 13.58
C GLN A 598 33.98 6.17 13.49
N THR A 599 34.41 4.92 13.70
CA THR A 599 35.78 4.45 13.52
C THR A 599 35.81 3.43 12.38
N ASP A 600 36.75 3.59 11.45
CA ASP A 600 36.93 2.72 10.29
C ASP A 600 35.64 2.64 9.43
N GLY A 601 35.02 3.79 9.17
CA GLY A 601 33.79 3.91 8.38
C GLY A 601 34.02 3.75 6.87
N PHE A 602 35.27 3.65 6.43
CA PHE A 602 35.67 3.36 5.05
C PHE A 602 36.42 2.04 5.02
N ALA A 603 36.10 1.18 4.05
CA ALA A 603 36.67 -0.16 3.92
C ALA A 603 38.18 -0.15 3.67
N GLN A 604 38.69 0.95 3.09
CA GLN A 604 40.10 1.15 2.81
C GLN A 604 40.53 2.55 3.25
N ASP A 605 41.70 2.68 3.88
CA ASP A 605 42.28 4.00 4.15
C ASP A 605 42.92 4.58 2.89
N ILE A 606 42.40 5.73 2.44
CA ILE A 606 42.93 6.44 1.29
C ILE A 606 43.88 7.54 1.74
N THR A 607 45.17 7.26 1.58
CA THR A 607 46.24 8.22 1.85
C THR A 607 46.24 9.37 0.84
N ARG A 608 46.99 10.44 1.15
CA ARG A 608 47.21 11.54 0.21
C ARG A 608 47.85 11.05 -1.10
N ARG A 609 48.82 10.13 -1.02
CA ARG A 609 49.49 9.58 -2.22
C ARG A 609 48.53 8.80 -3.11
N HIS A 610 47.63 8.02 -2.50
CA HIS A 610 46.57 7.34 -3.26
C HIS A 610 45.65 8.35 -3.95
N GLN A 611 45.23 9.39 -3.24
CA GLN A 611 44.42 10.46 -3.83
C GLN A 611 45.13 11.16 -5.00
N ASP A 612 46.43 11.43 -4.90
CA ASP A 612 47.21 12.06 -5.96
C ASP A 612 47.21 11.23 -7.27
N LEU A 613 46.97 9.91 -7.18
CA LEU A 613 46.79 9.01 -8.33
C LEU A 613 45.32 8.94 -8.81
N LEU A 614 44.37 8.85 -7.88
CA LEU A 614 42.94 8.68 -8.17
C LEU A 614 42.32 9.94 -8.77
N ASN A 615 42.58 11.10 -8.17
CA ASN A 615 41.89 12.34 -8.49
C ASN A 615 42.12 12.81 -9.95
N PRO A 616 43.34 12.77 -10.52
CA PRO A 616 43.56 13.08 -11.95
C PRO A 616 42.72 12.27 -12.93
N ARG A 617 42.29 11.05 -12.55
CA ARG A 617 41.47 10.16 -13.38
C ARG A 617 39.97 10.30 -13.12
N GLY A 618 39.55 11.29 -12.33
CA GLY A 618 38.14 11.55 -12.04
C GLY A 618 37.54 10.61 -10.98
N VAL A 619 38.38 9.89 -10.23
CA VAL A 619 37.92 9.05 -9.12
C VAL A 619 37.83 9.86 -7.84
N ASN A 620 36.65 9.95 -7.25
CA ASN A 620 36.39 10.75 -6.06
C ASN A 620 36.67 9.96 -4.78
N ALA A 621 37.78 10.29 -4.12
CA ALA A 621 38.19 9.64 -2.88
C ALA A 621 37.28 10.03 -1.70
N LEU A 622 36.92 9.05 -0.87
CA LEU A 622 36.37 9.24 0.47
C LEU A 622 37.50 9.06 1.48
N ARG A 623 37.72 10.06 2.34
CA ARG A 623 38.91 10.14 3.20
C ARG A 623 38.56 10.48 4.63
N PHE A 624 39.20 9.78 5.56
CA PHE A 624 39.12 10.11 6.98
C PHE A 624 40.15 11.18 7.32
N PHE A 625 39.72 12.17 8.11
CA PHE A 625 40.59 13.22 8.63
C PHE A 625 40.45 13.29 10.14
N PRO A 626 41.55 13.17 10.91
CA PRO A 626 41.52 13.36 12.36
C PRO A 626 40.85 14.69 12.75
N GLY A 627 39.87 14.65 13.66
CA GLY A 627 39.10 15.81 14.10
C GLY A 627 38.03 16.33 13.13
N LEU A 628 38.08 15.94 11.86
CA LEU A 628 37.12 16.36 10.82
C LEU A 628 36.17 15.23 10.36
N GLY A 629 36.50 13.98 10.68
CA GLY A 629 35.70 12.78 10.41
C GLY A 629 35.85 12.22 9.00
N HIS A 630 34.94 11.31 8.64
CA HIS A 630 34.83 10.68 7.32
C HIS A 630 34.21 11.66 6.31
N ARG A 631 34.96 12.03 5.26
CA ARG A 631 34.53 13.06 4.30
C ARG A 631 34.60 12.62 2.85
N VAL A 632 33.66 13.13 2.06
CA VAL A 632 33.75 13.15 0.60
C VAL A 632 34.86 14.12 0.21
N TRP A 633 35.86 13.65 -0.54
CA TRP A 633 37.08 14.41 -0.82
C TRP A 633 37.44 14.45 -2.31
N GLY A 634 36.41 14.51 -3.14
CA GLY A 634 36.47 14.73 -4.59
C GLY A 634 35.09 15.13 -5.13
N ALA A 635 35.06 15.88 -6.22
CA ALA A 635 33.84 16.25 -6.94
C ALA A 635 34.09 16.36 -8.46
N ARG A 636 34.87 15.44 -9.01
CA ARG A 636 35.16 15.33 -10.44
C ARG A 636 34.19 14.37 -11.13
N THR A 637 33.86 14.69 -12.38
CA THR A 637 33.12 13.79 -13.27
C THR A 637 34.07 12.76 -13.89
N LEU A 638 33.50 11.86 -14.70
CA LEU A 638 34.23 10.92 -15.54
C LEU A 638 34.63 11.52 -16.89
N SER A 639 34.63 12.84 -17.07
CA SER A 639 34.95 13.45 -18.36
C SER A 639 36.45 13.75 -18.49
N SER A 640 37.00 13.49 -19.68
CA SER A 640 38.31 13.97 -20.11
C SER A 640 38.32 15.46 -20.50
N ASP A 641 37.16 16.05 -20.78
CA ASP A 641 37.02 17.48 -21.08
C ASP A 641 37.14 18.33 -19.82
N SER A 642 38.14 19.20 -19.81
CA SER A 642 38.41 20.14 -18.72
C SER A 642 37.23 21.08 -18.38
N SER A 643 36.36 21.36 -19.36
CA SER A 643 35.17 22.21 -19.19
C SER A 643 34.12 21.53 -18.31
N TRP A 644 34.02 20.21 -18.40
CA TRP A 644 33.04 19.39 -17.69
C TRP A 644 33.64 18.61 -16.52
N LYS A 645 34.81 19.04 -16.04
CA LYS A 645 35.60 18.34 -15.01
C LYS A 645 34.88 18.17 -13.69
N TYR A 646 33.99 19.09 -13.29
CA TYR A 646 33.41 19.13 -11.93
C TYR A 646 31.92 18.78 -11.90
N VAL A 647 31.54 17.97 -10.91
CA VAL A 647 30.16 17.51 -10.67
C VAL A 647 29.19 18.69 -10.51
N ASN A 648 29.51 19.66 -9.65
CA ASN A 648 28.63 20.81 -9.42
C ASN A 648 28.46 21.71 -10.64
N VAL A 649 29.47 21.77 -11.51
CA VAL A 649 29.37 22.52 -12.77
C VAL A 649 28.42 21.80 -13.70
N ARG A 650 28.61 20.50 -13.97
CA ARG A 650 27.68 19.78 -14.85
C ARG A 650 26.25 19.77 -14.29
N ARG A 651 26.07 19.49 -13.01
CA ARG A 651 24.74 19.48 -12.38
C ARG A 651 24.06 20.85 -12.36
N LEU A 652 24.82 21.94 -12.29
CA LEU A 652 24.28 23.29 -12.47
C LEU A 652 23.74 23.47 -13.91
N PHE A 653 24.46 23.01 -14.92
CA PHE A 653 23.97 23.06 -16.30
C PHE A 653 22.73 22.20 -16.51
N LEU A 654 22.68 20.98 -15.96
CA LEU A 654 21.47 20.14 -15.99
C LEU A 654 20.26 20.89 -15.39
N TYR A 655 20.45 21.51 -14.23
CA TYR A 655 19.42 22.32 -13.58
C TYR A 655 18.95 23.50 -14.44
N LEU A 656 19.87 24.19 -15.12
CA LEU A 656 19.54 25.33 -15.97
C LEU A 656 18.81 24.89 -17.24
N GLU A 657 19.33 23.87 -17.92
CA GLU A 657 18.76 23.28 -19.13
C GLU A 657 17.32 22.85 -18.87
N GLU A 658 17.09 22.06 -17.82
CA GLU A 658 15.77 21.52 -17.46
C GLU A 658 14.79 22.60 -17.00
N SER A 659 15.24 23.54 -16.15
CA SER A 659 14.36 24.64 -15.69
C SER A 659 13.92 25.53 -16.86
N ILE A 660 14.82 25.80 -17.81
CA ILE A 660 14.48 26.59 -18.99
C ILE A 660 13.51 25.81 -19.88
N ASP A 661 13.71 24.52 -20.08
CA ASP A 661 12.80 23.69 -20.88
C ASP A 661 11.38 23.68 -20.30
N GLU A 662 11.21 23.31 -19.01
CA GLU A 662 9.89 23.31 -18.35
C GLU A 662 9.25 24.71 -18.34
N GLY A 663 10.06 25.74 -18.05
CA GLY A 663 9.61 27.12 -17.92
C GLY A 663 9.26 27.82 -19.23
N THR A 664 9.66 27.25 -20.38
CA THR A 664 9.44 27.84 -21.72
C THR A 664 8.55 27.00 -22.63
N GLN A 665 7.90 25.94 -22.12
CA GLN A 665 6.95 25.12 -22.89
C GLN A 665 5.80 25.93 -23.55
N TRP A 666 5.43 27.08 -22.96
CA TRP A 666 4.41 27.97 -23.51
C TRP A 666 4.80 28.64 -24.85
N VAL A 667 6.09 28.63 -25.20
CA VAL A 667 6.60 29.20 -26.46
C VAL A 667 6.15 28.36 -27.68
N VAL A 668 5.87 27.08 -27.46
CA VAL A 668 5.48 26.16 -28.53
C VAL A 668 4.12 26.56 -29.11
N PHE A 669 4.05 26.68 -30.44
CA PHE A 669 2.87 27.13 -31.21
C PHE A 669 2.50 28.62 -31.12
N GLU A 670 3.33 29.43 -30.48
CA GLU A 670 3.18 30.89 -30.53
C GLU A 670 3.64 31.48 -31.88
N PRO A 671 3.12 32.65 -32.30
CA PRO A 671 3.61 33.35 -33.49
C PRO A 671 5.11 33.68 -33.36
N ASN A 672 5.92 33.15 -34.29
CA ASN A 672 7.37 33.33 -34.30
C ASN A 672 7.77 34.75 -34.77
N ASP A 673 7.61 35.74 -33.90
CA ASP A 673 7.89 37.16 -34.15
C ASP A 673 8.80 37.81 -33.07
N GLU A 674 9.19 39.07 -33.29
CA GLU A 674 10.08 39.80 -32.38
C GLU A 674 9.49 39.97 -30.97
N SER A 675 8.15 40.00 -30.84
CA SER A 675 7.48 40.11 -29.55
C SER A 675 7.68 38.84 -28.73
N LEU A 676 7.51 37.67 -29.35
CA LEU A 676 7.81 36.38 -28.74
C LEU A 676 9.29 36.30 -28.33
N TRP A 677 10.21 36.70 -29.21
CA TRP A 677 11.65 36.65 -28.92
C TRP A 677 12.03 37.55 -27.74
N ALA A 678 11.48 38.76 -27.67
CA ALA A 678 11.66 39.65 -26.52
C ALA A 678 11.14 39.02 -25.23
N LEU A 679 9.99 38.34 -25.28
CA LEU A 679 9.40 37.67 -24.13
C LEU A 679 10.23 36.49 -23.64
N VAL A 680 10.78 35.68 -24.56
CA VAL A 680 11.73 34.60 -24.24
C VAL A 680 12.99 35.15 -23.59
N ARG A 681 13.61 36.20 -24.16
CA ARG A 681 14.79 36.86 -23.59
C ARG A 681 14.52 37.36 -22.17
N GLN A 682 13.39 38.03 -21.95
CA GLN A 682 13.01 38.56 -20.65
C GLN A 682 12.79 37.44 -19.64
N THR A 683 12.08 36.39 -20.02
CA THR A 683 11.73 35.26 -19.14
C THR A 683 12.99 34.50 -18.68
N VAL A 684 13.86 34.13 -19.63
CA VAL A 684 15.13 33.45 -19.34
C VAL A 684 16.10 34.38 -18.58
N GLY A 685 16.18 35.65 -18.96
CA GLY A 685 17.03 36.64 -18.27
C GLY A 685 16.64 36.87 -16.82
N ASN A 686 15.34 36.90 -16.50
CA ASN A 686 14.84 37.01 -15.13
C ASN A 686 15.21 35.79 -14.27
N PHE A 687 15.12 34.60 -14.86
CA PHE A 687 15.53 33.35 -14.22
C PHE A 687 17.03 33.34 -13.91
N LEU A 688 17.87 33.58 -14.91
CA LEU A 688 19.32 33.60 -14.74
C LEU A 688 19.79 34.69 -13.78
N THR A 689 19.10 35.83 -13.73
CA THR A 689 19.33 36.87 -12.71
C THR A 689 19.09 36.32 -11.30
N THR A 690 18.04 35.52 -11.09
CA THR A 690 17.74 34.88 -9.81
C THR A 690 18.82 33.86 -9.46
N VAL A 691 19.26 33.05 -10.43
CA VAL A 691 20.35 32.08 -10.26
C VAL A 691 21.67 32.79 -9.91
N TRP A 692 22.03 33.87 -10.60
CA TRP A 692 23.21 34.67 -10.29
C TRP A 692 23.15 35.25 -8.87
N ARG A 693 22.02 35.83 -8.46
CA ARG A 693 21.82 36.37 -7.10
C ARG A 693 21.93 35.33 -6.01
N SER A 694 21.71 34.05 -6.32
CA SER A 694 21.94 32.94 -5.38
C SER A 694 23.42 32.58 -5.18
N GLY A 695 24.32 33.17 -5.97
CA GLY A 695 25.76 32.90 -5.97
C GLY A 695 26.19 31.73 -6.85
N ALA A 696 25.30 31.20 -7.69
CA ALA A 696 25.59 30.07 -8.56
C ALA A 696 26.41 30.43 -9.82
N LEU A 697 26.28 31.69 -10.29
CA LEU A 697 27.02 32.22 -11.43
C LEU A 697 28.09 33.22 -10.95
N ALA A 698 29.26 33.20 -11.61
CA ALA A 698 30.38 34.08 -11.32
C ALA A 698 30.22 35.42 -12.07
N GLY A 699 30.63 36.53 -11.45
CA GLY A 699 30.54 37.87 -12.06
C GLY A 699 30.06 38.90 -11.04
N THR A 700 30.60 40.12 -11.12
CA THR A 700 30.17 41.24 -10.26
C THR A 700 28.90 41.91 -10.77
N THR A 701 28.60 41.75 -12.05
CA THR A 701 27.37 42.20 -12.72
C THR A 701 26.69 41.01 -13.41
N ALA A 702 25.41 41.18 -13.77
CA ALA A 702 24.66 40.15 -14.50
C ALA A 702 25.27 39.88 -15.89
N ASP A 703 25.73 40.93 -16.59
CA ASP A 703 26.31 40.83 -17.93
C ASP A 703 27.66 40.08 -17.96
N GLU A 704 28.41 40.09 -16.85
CA GLU A 704 29.61 39.25 -16.68
C GLU A 704 29.24 37.78 -16.42
N ALA A 705 28.07 37.54 -15.84
CA ALA A 705 27.64 36.23 -15.36
C ALA A 705 26.88 35.42 -16.40
N PHE A 706 26.07 36.05 -17.24
CA PHE A 706 25.34 35.38 -18.31
C PHE A 706 24.93 36.33 -19.44
N PHE A 707 24.58 35.76 -20.59
CA PHE A 707 23.88 36.46 -21.66
C PHE A 707 22.75 35.61 -22.23
N VAL A 708 21.72 36.27 -22.77
CA VAL A 708 20.60 35.63 -23.46
C VAL A 708 20.37 36.35 -24.78
N ALA A 709 20.61 35.66 -25.89
CA ALA A 709 20.40 36.19 -27.23
C ALA A 709 19.29 35.38 -27.93
N CYS A 710 18.24 36.06 -28.35
CA CYS A 710 17.16 35.49 -29.16
C CYS A 710 16.63 36.61 -30.04
N ASP A 711 17.19 36.72 -31.24
CA ASP A 711 16.86 37.72 -32.25
C ASP A 711 17.42 37.29 -33.61
N ARG A 712 17.37 38.19 -34.60
CA ARG A 712 17.89 37.96 -35.95
C ARG A 712 19.38 37.59 -36.00
N THR A 713 20.16 37.80 -34.95
CA THR A 713 21.57 37.40 -34.91
C THR A 713 21.74 35.91 -34.61
N THR A 714 20.73 35.26 -34.02
CA THR A 714 20.75 33.83 -33.67
C THR A 714 19.98 32.96 -34.66
N MET A 715 19.22 33.55 -35.58
CA MET A 715 18.32 32.85 -36.50
C MET A 715 18.52 33.29 -37.95
N THR A 716 18.55 32.33 -38.88
CA THR A 716 18.57 32.57 -40.33
C THR A 716 17.15 32.68 -40.90
N GLU A 717 17.02 33.12 -42.16
CA GLU A 717 15.71 33.08 -42.85
C GLU A 717 15.16 31.66 -43.00
N ASP A 718 16.04 30.67 -43.16
CA ASP A 718 15.66 29.25 -43.22
C ASP A 718 15.11 28.76 -41.88
N ASP A 719 15.71 29.18 -40.76
CA ASP A 719 15.20 28.85 -39.42
C ASP A 719 13.78 29.35 -39.24
N LEU A 720 13.53 30.62 -39.59
CA LEU A 720 12.20 31.23 -39.48
C LEU A 720 11.18 30.59 -40.42
N ALA A 721 11.58 30.29 -41.67
CA ALA A 721 10.72 29.61 -42.64
C ALA A 721 10.31 28.20 -42.19
N ASN A 722 11.18 27.52 -41.43
CA ASN A 722 10.92 26.21 -40.85
C ASN A 722 10.35 26.28 -39.42
N GLY A 723 9.96 27.47 -38.94
CA GLY A 723 9.34 27.66 -37.62
C GLY A 723 10.29 27.43 -36.43
N ARG A 724 11.61 27.51 -36.64
CA ARG A 724 12.62 27.37 -35.58
C ARG A 724 12.85 28.72 -34.91
N LEU A 725 12.87 28.70 -33.58
CA LEU A 725 13.31 29.81 -32.73
C LEU A 725 14.59 29.36 -32.02
N VAL A 726 15.67 30.12 -32.17
CA VAL A 726 16.98 29.79 -31.59
C VAL A 726 17.35 30.84 -30.54
N CYS A 727 17.33 30.42 -29.28
CA CYS A 727 17.80 31.20 -28.14
C CYS A 727 19.17 30.70 -27.70
N VAL A 728 20.19 31.56 -27.75
CA VAL A 728 21.55 31.25 -27.31
C VAL A 728 21.75 31.81 -25.90
N VAL A 729 22.03 30.92 -24.96
CA VAL A 729 22.29 31.26 -23.56
C VAL A 729 23.74 30.91 -23.23
N GLY A 730 24.48 31.87 -22.68
CA GLY A 730 25.80 31.63 -22.10
C GLY A 730 25.80 31.95 -20.62
N VAL A 731 26.47 31.12 -19.81
CA VAL A 731 26.58 31.30 -18.36
C VAL A 731 28.01 31.05 -17.88
N ALA A 732 28.45 31.78 -16.85
CA ALA A 732 29.73 31.63 -16.19
C ALA A 732 29.54 30.91 -14.83
N PRO A 733 29.78 29.59 -14.72
CA PRO A 733 29.60 28.86 -13.47
C PRO A 733 30.69 29.19 -12.45
N VAL A 734 30.35 29.13 -11.15
CA VAL A 734 31.37 29.20 -10.09
C VAL A 734 32.15 27.88 -10.01
N HIS A 735 33.46 27.95 -10.24
CA HIS A 735 34.35 26.79 -10.08
C HIS A 735 34.79 26.58 -8.62
N PRO A 736 34.93 25.33 -8.15
CA PRO A 736 35.39 25.06 -6.80
C PRO A 736 36.89 25.35 -6.62
N ALA A 737 37.26 25.89 -5.45
CA ALA A 737 38.66 26.04 -5.05
C ALA A 737 39.25 24.68 -4.59
N GLU A 738 39.64 23.83 -5.55
CA GLU A 738 40.21 22.49 -5.28
C GLU A 738 41.64 22.55 -4.71
N PHE A 739 42.46 23.51 -5.16
CA PHE A 739 43.85 23.68 -4.72
C PHE A 739 44.04 25.03 -4.05
N VAL A 740 44.49 25.03 -2.79
CA VAL A 740 44.88 26.24 -2.05
C VAL A 740 46.40 26.20 -1.87
N ILE A 741 47.10 27.10 -2.57
CA ILE A 741 48.57 27.15 -2.56
C ILE A 741 49.03 28.35 -1.74
N PHE A 742 49.56 28.10 -0.54
CA PHE A 742 50.28 29.11 0.23
C PHE A 742 51.75 29.16 -0.20
N ARG A 743 52.16 30.26 -0.82
CA ARG A 743 53.58 30.51 -1.13
C ARG A 743 54.21 31.30 0.01
N ILE A 744 55.04 30.64 0.81
CA ILE A 744 55.76 31.27 1.93
C ILE A 744 57.15 31.63 1.44
N GLN A 745 57.51 32.91 1.49
CA GLN A 745 58.86 33.40 1.19
C GLN A 745 59.48 34.01 2.44
N GLN A 746 60.77 33.75 2.63
CA GLN A 746 61.55 34.45 3.64
C GLN A 746 61.81 35.87 3.14
N LYS A 747 61.29 36.87 3.87
CA LYS A 747 61.48 38.29 3.56
C LYS A 747 62.93 38.70 3.86
N THR A 748 63.79 38.79 2.86
CA THR A 748 65.04 39.56 2.91
C THR A 748 64.75 41.02 2.61
N ARG A 749 65.57 41.94 3.14
CA ARG A 749 65.23 43.38 3.29
C ARG A 749 64.95 44.14 1.98
N GLU A 750 65.19 43.55 0.81
CA GLU A 750 65.04 44.19 -0.50
C GLU A 750 64.46 43.21 -1.52
N THR A 751 63.14 43.06 -1.59
CA THR A 751 62.43 42.80 -2.85
C THR A 751 60.96 43.16 -2.70
N GLN A 752 60.52 44.20 -3.42
CA GLN A 752 59.10 44.38 -3.76
C GLN A 752 58.80 43.43 -4.91
N ILE A 753 57.82 42.55 -4.73
CA ILE A 753 57.33 41.64 -5.76
C ILE A 753 56.33 42.41 -6.61
N SER A 754 56.56 42.48 -7.93
CA SER A 754 55.55 42.72 -8.95
C SER A 754 54.73 41.46 -9.21
#